data_AF-K6ULE5-F1
#
_entry.id   AF-K6ULE5-F1
#
_cell.length_a   1.000
_cell.length_b   1.000
_cell.length_c   1.000
_cell.angle_alpha   90.00
_cell.angle_beta   90.00
_cell.angle_gamma   90.00
#
_symmetry.space_group_name_H-M   'P 1'
#
loop_
_entity.id
_entity.type
_entity.pdbx_description
1 polymer ?
#
loop_
_entity_poly.entity_id
_entity_poly.type
_entity_poly.pdbx_seq_one_letter_code
_entity_poly.pdbx_strand_id
1 'polypeptide(L)'
;MKNLNVNLGSCVRSYCSKANPFEKVRRKLGQGDLSYYDLNEMNDSRIKSLPYSIRILLESAVRNCDNLKVTEDNVETILSWKDNCRKKKEVPFMPARVLLQDLTGVPCIVDLATMRDTAAMLGGDADKINPLIPVDLVIDHSVQVDHSRSPEARELNEKKEFERNLERFKFLKWGMHSFKNMLILPPGSGIVHQINLEYLAHCVFKNNEGVLYPDSLVGTDSHTTMINGLGILGWGVGGIEAEATMLGLPISMTLPEVVGINVVGKLSDHLLSTDVVLYITSFLRKEVGVVNKYVEFFGPSLKDLKLGDRATIANMAPEYGATVGFFGVDDTTLEYLVQTGRDKEKVNLIREYLIKNSLFNNYTDHIEYTDVYTLDLSKLSLSLSGPKRPHDNVLLSNLHTDFSSCLKSPVGFKGYNIPEKEREKVISFSYKDKKTYSLTHGSVVLAAITSCTNTSNSSSMIAAGLLAKKAVENGIESIPYIKSSLSPGSKTVQKYLEAGGLLHYLEKLGFYNVGNRNFEGRIHPLVKANYLASPVLVVLLSLIGNVNVDVASYTFTTKGGQKIKALDLIPKKEEINAYEEQYLKSEMYTDIYKNVKYVNKYWNDIKIKEDKLYEWDENSTYIHKPPFFDNMKLEPEKIHDVKNAHMLLLLGDSITTDHISPAGMIHKSSEAYKFLKSKNIRDEDLNTYGARRGNDQVMVRGTFANIRLINKLCPDKGPNTVHIPSKQIMSVYEAAMKYKQDNVDVIIVAGKEYGCGSSRDWAAKGSYLLGVKAILAESFERIHRSNLIGMSVLPLQFLNNESAAHYNMDGTETFSIVLNEGELRPQQHIQVQMTQGGKTISFDVLCRIDTEIEVKYFKNGGILKYVLRSLVKG
;
A
#
# COMPACT_ATOMS: atom_id res chain seq x y z
N MET A 1 16.46 -51.63 33.82
CA MET A 1 15.88 -50.31 33.46
C MET A 1 16.23 -50.06 32.00
N LYS A 2 15.57 -50.66 31.01
CA LYS A 2 14.28 -50.29 30.38
C LYS A 2 14.04 -48.78 30.26
N ASN A 3 14.04 -48.36 28.99
CA ASN A 3 13.37 -47.21 28.36
C ASN A 3 13.82 -45.79 28.75
N LEU A 4 14.40 -45.10 27.77
CA LEU A 4 13.91 -43.80 27.29
C LEU A 4 14.57 -43.48 25.94
N ASN A 5 14.01 -44.07 24.87
CA ASN A 5 14.06 -43.48 23.54
C ASN A 5 13.18 -42.23 23.58
N VAL A 6 13.78 -41.05 23.68
CA VAL A 6 13.08 -39.77 23.49
C VAL A 6 13.48 -39.20 22.14
N ASN A 7 12.49 -39.18 21.27
CA ASN A 7 12.51 -38.69 19.91
C ASN A 7 12.77 -37.17 19.94
N LEU A 8 13.96 -36.74 19.49
CA LEU A 8 14.47 -35.35 19.53
C LEU A 8 13.79 -34.38 18.51
N GLY A 9 12.61 -34.73 18.00
CA GLY A 9 11.78 -33.87 17.15
C GLY A 9 10.96 -32.79 17.88
N SER A 10 11.18 -32.62 19.20
CA SER A 10 10.34 -31.77 20.07
C SER A 10 10.96 -30.40 20.43
N CYS A 11 12.17 -30.06 20.00
CA CYS A 11 12.87 -28.88 20.54
C CYS A 11 12.42 -27.52 19.98
N VAL A 12 11.75 -27.46 18.83
CA VAL A 12 11.03 -26.23 18.39
C VAL A 12 9.66 -26.10 19.09
N ARG A 13 9.17 -27.17 19.72
CA ARG A 13 8.01 -27.13 20.64
C ARG A 13 8.41 -26.87 22.08
N SER A 14 9.70 -26.90 22.47
CA SER A 14 10.10 -26.82 23.88
C SER A 14 10.19 -25.41 24.46
N TYR A 15 9.80 -24.37 23.72
CA TYR A 15 9.36 -23.09 24.31
C TYR A 15 7.83 -22.96 24.39
N CYS A 16 7.04 -23.88 23.80
CA CYS A 16 5.58 -23.92 23.92
C CYS A 16 5.13 -25.08 24.82
N SER A 17 4.84 -24.81 26.09
CA SER A 17 3.79 -25.57 26.79
C SER A 17 3.27 -24.88 28.07
N LYS A 18 3.01 -23.57 28.02
CA LYS A 18 1.74 -23.17 28.65
C LYS A 18 0.67 -23.44 27.61
N ALA A 19 -0.26 -24.34 27.93
CA ALA A 19 -1.48 -24.48 27.15
C ALA A 19 -2.12 -23.09 27.01
N ASN A 20 -2.77 -22.79 25.88
CA ASN A 20 -3.48 -21.53 25.71
C ASN A 20 -4.40 -21.33 26.93
N PRO A 21 -4.21 -20.29 27.77
CA PRO A 21 -5.00 -20.07 28.98
C PRO A 21 -6.50 -19.92 28.69
N PHE A 22 -6.84 -19.58 27.44
CA PHE A 22 -8.18 -19.41 26.94
C PHE A 22 -8.75 -20.68 26.27
N GLU A 23 -8.10 -21.85 26.37
CA GLU A 23 -8.67 -23.10 25.83
C GLU A 23 -10.05 -23.42 26.43
N LYS A 24 -10.31 -22.97 27.67
CA LYS A 24 -11.60 -23.07 28.35
C LYS A 24 -12.76 -22.35 27.64
N VAL A 25 -12.49 -21.37 26.78
CA VAL A 25 -13.52 -20.64 26.01
C VAL A 25 -13.72 -21.23 24.62
N ARG A 26 -12.99 -22.30 24.25
CA ARG A 26 -13.21 -22.99 22.99
C ARG A 26 -14.57 -23.71 23.00
N ARG A 27 -15.38 -23.51 21.96
CA ARG A 27 -16.70 -24.13 21.78
C ARG A 27 -16.80 -24.78 20.40
N LYS A 28 -17.70 -25.74 20.26
CA LYS A 28 -18.03 -26.36 18.96
C LYS A 28 -19.02 -25.49 18.19
N LEU A 29 -18.88 -25.46 16.86
CA LEU A 29 -19.83 -24.83 15.96
C LEU A 29 -20.58 -25.88 15.13
N GLY A 30 -21.91 -25.87 15.17
CA GLY A 30 -22.75 -26.81 14.41
C GLY A 30 -22.59 -28.28 14.80
N GLN A 31 -22.92 -29.18 13.87
CA GLN A 31 -22.72 -30.64 13.99
C GLN A 31 -21.42 -31.03 13.27
N GLY A 32 -20.37 -31.37 14.02
CA GLY A 32 -19.08 -31.79 13.47
C GLY A 32 -17.90 -31.51 14.40
N ASP A 33 -16.69 -31.49 13.81
CA ASP A 33 -15.42 -31.24 14.50
C ASP A 33 -14.94 -29.78 14.39
N LEU A 34 -15.82 -28.87 13.95
CA LEU A 34 -15.51 -27.44 13.91
C LEU A 34 -15.62 -26.83 15.30
N SER A 35 -14.66 -25.97 15.63
CA SER A 35 -14.62 -25.25 16.90
C SER A 35 -14.18 -23.80 16.71
N TYR A 36 -14.34 -22.97 17.72
CA TYR A 36 -13.85 -21.59 17.75
C TYR A 36 -13.64 -21.13 19.18
N TYR A 37 -12.83 -20.09 19.39
CA TYR A 37 -12.73 -19.42 20.68
C TYR A 37 -13.91 -18.45 20.80
N ASP A 38 -14.88 -18.81 21.65
CA ASP A 38 -16.09 -18.03 21.85
C ASP A 38 -15.81 -16.87 22.80
N LEU A 39 -15.79 -15.65 22.27
CA LEU A 39 -15.55 -14.45 23.05
C LEU A 39 -16.61 -14.24 24.15
N ASN A 40 -17.85 -14.69 23.94
CA ASN A 40 -18.91 -14.53 24.93
C ASN A 40 -18.67 -15.40 26.18
N GLU A 41 -17.95 -16.51 26.05
CA GLU A 41 -17.60 -17.42 27.16
C GLU A 41 -16.50 -16.85 28.07
N MET A 42 -15.89 -15.72 27.69
CA MET A 42 -15.05 -14.95 28.61
C MET A 42 -15.88 -14.29 29.73
N ASN A 43 -17.21 -14.23 29.58
CA ASN A 43 -18.16 -13.66 30.55
C ASN A 43 -17.83 -12.21 30.94
N ASP A 44 -17.37 -11.42 29.97
CA ASP A 44 -17.01 -10.02 30.15
C ASP A 44 -17.96 -9.09 29.38
N SER A 45 -18.61 -8.17 30.09
CA SER A 45 -19.59 -7.25 29.51
C SER A 45 -18.98 -6.25 28.54
N ARG A 46 -17.66 -5.97 28.64
CA ARG A 46 -16.95 -5.01 27.78
C ARG A 46 -16.93 -5.44 26.31
N ILE A 47 -16.98 -6.74 26.03
CA ILE A 47 -16.87 -7.28 24.66
C ILE A 47 -17.93 -6.69 23.73
N LYS A 48 -19.16 -6.55 24.22
CA LYS A 48 -20.29 -6.04 23.42
C LYS A 48 -20.21 -4.54 23.13
N SER A 49 -19.46 -3.77 23.92
CA SER A 49 -19.24 -2.34 23.66
C SER A 49 -18.03 -2.07 22.79
N LEU A 50 -17.14 -3.05 22.58
CA LEU A 50 -15.98 -2.89 21.71
C LEU A 50 -16.41 -2.66 20.25
N PRO A 51 -15.72 -1.76 19.51
CA PRO A 51 -15.81 -1.68 18.06
C PRO A 51 -15.51 -3.03 17.40
N TYR A 52 -16.17 -3.36 16.28
CA TYR A 52 -15.99 -4.65 15.61
C TYR A 52 -14.54 -4.88 15.19
N SER A 53 -13.86 -3.82 14.74
CA SER A 53 -12.44 -3.85 14.41
C SER A 53 -11.55 -4.27 15.62
N ILE A 54 -11.91 -3.88 16.84
CA ILE A 54 -11.21 -4.26 18.08
C ILE A 54 -11.58 -5.68 18.52
N ARG A 55 -12.82 -6.14 18.29
CA ARG A 55 -13.22 -7.53 18.55
C ARG A 55 -12.39 -8.54 17.74
N ILE A 56 -11.99 -8.18 16.52
CA ILE A 56 -11.09 -9.00 15.68
C ILE A 56 -9.68 -9.06 16.29
N LEU A 57 -9.15 -7.94 16.81
CA LEU A 57 -7.87 -7.94 17.54
C LEU A 57 -7.94 -8.81 18.80
N LEU A 58 -9.05 -8.74 19.54
CA LEU A 58 -9.30 -9.54 20.73
C LEU A 58 -9.33 -11.04 20.40
N GLU A 59 -10.08 -11.44 19.37
CA GLU A 59 -10.11 -12.84 18.91
C GLU A 59 -8.71 -13.36 18.57
N SER A 60 -7.94 -12.58 17.81
CA SER A 60 -6.58 -12.96 17.43
C SER A 60 -5.69 -13.14 18.66
N ALA A 61 -5.78 -12.24 19.65
CA ALA A 61 -5.01 -12.34 20.87
C ALA A 61 -5.41 -13.55 21.73
N VAL A 62 -6.71 -13.80 21.90
CA VAL A 62 -7.25 -14.94 22.67
C VAL A 62 -6.80 -16.27 22.05
N ARG A 63 -6.96 -16.42 20.73
CA ARG A 63 -6.60 -17.66 20.02
C ARG A 63 -5.10 -17.93 20.01
N ASN A 64 -4.28 -16.88 19.93
CA ASN A 64 -2.81 -17.01 19.83
C ASN A 64 -2.09 -16.81 21.16
N CYS A 65 -2.80 -16.76 22.29
CA CYS A 65 -2.19 -16.58 23.61
C CYS A 65 -1.32 -17.79 23.98
N ASP A 66 0.00 -17.58 23.92
CA ASP A 66 1.04 -18.57 24.24
C ASP A 66 1.87 -18.18 25.47
N ASN A 67 1.56 -17.02 26.08
CA ASN A 67 2.32 -16.41 27.16
C ASN A 67 3.80 -16.18 26.83
N LEU A 68 4.11 -16.02 25.54
CA LEU A 68 5.44 -15.69 25.01
C LEU A 68 5.38 -14.53 24.03
N LYS A 69 4.70 -14.73 22.89
CA LYS A 69 4.48 -13.73 21.85
C LYS A 69 3.21 -12.93 22.11
N VAL A 70 2.20 -13.60 22.68
CA VAL A 70 0.93 -13.00 23.08
C VAL A 70 0.62 -13.45 24.50
N THR A 71 0.51 -12.50 25.42
CA THR A 71 0.27 -12.76 26.85
C THR A 71 -1.18 -12.52 27.25
N GLU A 72 -1.58 -13.06 28.40
CA GLU A 72 -2.88 -12.76 29.02
C GLU A 72 -3.05 -11.25 29.28
N ASP A 73 -1.97 -10.55 29.65
CA ASP A 73 -1.96 -9.08 29.79
C ASP A 73 -2.27 -8.37 28.48
N ASN A 74 -1.85 -8.93 27.33
CA ASN A 74 -2.21 -8.35 26.03
C ASN A 74 -3.72 -8.50 25.77
N VAL A 75 -4.31 -9.64 26.11
CA VAL A 75 -5.76 -9.87 25.99
C VAL A 75 -6.54 -8.87 26.86
N GLU A 76 -6.14 -8.71 28.13
CA GLU A 76 -6.77 -7.72 29.03
C GLU A 76 -6.54 -6.28 28.55
N THR A 77 -5.36 -5.97 27.99
CA THR A 77 -5.08 -4.64 27.41
C THR A 77 -6.04 -4.30 26.27
N ILE A 78 -6.33 -5.26 25.38
CA ILE A 78 -7.29 -5.10 24.29
C ILE A 78 -8.71 -5.04 24.82
N LEU A 79 -9.07 -5.86 25.81
CA LEU A 79 -10.40 -5.87 26.40
C LEU A 79 -10.72 -4.55 27.11
N SER A 80 -9.73 -3.95 27.76
CA SER A 80 -9.73 -2.59 28.32
C SER A 80 -9.43 -1.49 27.29
N TRP A 81 -9.83 -1.68 26.03
CA TRP A 81 -9.46 -0.79 24.91
C TRP A 81 -9.75 0.69 25.17
N LYS A 82 -10.92 1.00 25.73
CA LYS A 82 -11.37 2.37 26.01
C LYS A 82 -10.36 3.15 26.87
N ASP A 83 -9.76 2.48 27.86
CA ASP A 83 -8.81 3.08 28.79
C ASP A 83 -7.37 3.07 28.26
N ASN A 84 -7.09 2.24 27.26
CA ASN A 84 -5.74 1.95 26.80
C ASN A 84 -5.39 2.59 25.43
N CYS A 85 -6.38 2.85 24.57
CA CYS A 85 -6.17 3.43 23.25
C CYS A 85 -5.53 4.83 23.32
N ARG A 86 -6.06 5.73 24.16
CA ARG A 86 -5.48 7.09 24.36
C ARG A 86 -4.13 7.07 25.07
N LYS A 87 -3.82 6.01 25.82
CA LYS A 87 -2.51 5.76 26.44
C LYS A 87 -1.51 5.15 25.45
N LYS A 88 -1.93 4.86 24.21
CA LYS A 88 -1.12 4.23 23.15
C LYS A 88 -0.42 2.96 23.63
N LYS A 89 -1.11 2.16 24.46
CA LYS A 89 -0.60 0.86 24.91
C LYS A 89 -0.38 -0.05 23.71
N GLU A 90 0.68 -0.84 23.75
CA GLU A 90 1.03 -1.71 22.64
C GLU A 90 0.43 -3.10 22.78
N VAL A 91 0.04 -3.67 21.64
CA VAL A 91 -0.56 -4.99 21.55
C VAL A 91 0.00 -5.74 20.35
N PRO A 92 0.21 -7.06 20.47
CA PRO A 92 0.55 -7.90 19.33
C PRO A 92 -0.69 -8.18 18.49
N PHE A 93 -0.51 -8.32 17.18
CA PHE A 93 -1.54 -8.80 16.28
C PHE A 93 -0.99 -9.90 15.37
N MET A 94 -1.67 -11.05 15.36
CA MET A 94 -1.37 -12.18 14.48
C MET A 94 -2.42 -12.20 13.35
N PRO A 95 -2.13 -11.63 12.17
CA PRO A 95 -3.05 -11.70 11.04
C PRO A 95 -3.21 -13.13 10.53
N ALA A 96 -4.32 -13.41 9.87
CA ALA A 96 -4.60 -14.74 9.29
C ALA A 96 -3.76 -15.03 8.04
N ARG A 97 -3.36 -14.00 7.26
CA ARG A 97 -2.60 -14.13 6.01
C ARG A 97 -1.84 -12.85 5.65
N VAL A 98 -1.01 -12.92 4.61
CA VAL A 98 -0.29 -11.77 4.03
C VAL A 98 -0.62 -11.60 2.55
N LEU A 99 -0.76 -10.35 2.11
CA LEU A 99 -0.99 -10.00 0.70
C LEU A 99 0.21 -9.25 0.10
N LEU A 100 0.66 -9.66 -1.07
CA LEU A 100 1.78 -9.08 -1.80
C LEU A 100 1.37 -8.67 -3.21
N GLN A 101 2.12 -7.72 -3.78
CA GLN A 101 2.12 -7.40 -5.21
C GLN A 101 3.54 -7.52 -5.75
N ASP A 102 3.77 -7.60 -7.06
CA ASP A 102 5.06 -8.02 -7.63
C ASP A 102 6.26 -7.09 -7.33
N LEU A 103 6.08 -5.78 -7.23
CA LEU A 103 7.18 -4.85 -6.92
C LEU A 103 7.64 -4.93 -5.46
N THR A 104 6.80 -5.34 -4.52
CA THR A 104 7.20 -5.58 -3.11
C THR A 104 7.40 -7.05 -2.81
N GLY A 105 6.76 -7.95 -3.55
CA GLY A 105 6.89 -9.38 -3.40
C GLY A 105 8.22 -9.92 -3.92
N VAL A 106 8.78 -9.33 -4.99
CA VAL A 106 10.14 -9.69 -5.44
C VAL A 106 11.18 -9.51 -4.32
N PRO A 107 11.35 -8.32 -3.70
CA PRO A 107 12.31 -8.18 -2.61
C PRO A 107 11.99 -9.07 -1.41
N CYS A 108 10.72 -9.32 -1.08
CA CYS A 108 10.38 -10.25 0.01
C CYS A 108 10.85 -11.68 -0.26
N ILE A 109 10.67 -12.18 -1.50
CA ILE A 109 11.13 -13.52 -1.87
C ILE A 109 12.68 -13.56 -1.96
N VAL A 110 13.33 -12.47 -2.37
CA VAL A 110 14.80 -12.33 -2.32
C VAL A 110 15.31 -12.43 -0.88
N ASP A 111 14.66 -11.77 0.07
CA ASP A 111 15.06 -11.82 1.48
C ASP A 111 14.88 -13.22 2.05
N LEU A 112 13.75 -13.90 1.78
CA LEU A 112 13.51 -15.28 2.20
C LEU A 112 14.53 -16.26 1.57
N ALA A 113 14.87 -16.08 0.28
CA ALA A 113 15.88 -16.89 -0.39
C ALA A 113 17.26 -16.70 0.25
N THR A 114 17.63 -15.46 0.58
CA THR A 114 18.90 -15.14 1.24
C THR A 114 18.94 -15.67 2.68
N MET A 115 17.81 -15.66 3.38
CA MET A 115 17.68 -16.27 4.70
C MET A 115 17.85 -17.81 4.63
N ARG A 116 17.36 -18.48 3.59
CA ARG A 116 17.60 -19.92 3.36
C ARG A 116 19.08 -20.23 3.18
N ASP A 117 19.77 -19.47 2.34
CA ASP A 117 21.21 -19.60 2.13
C ASP A 117 21.98 -19.42 3.45
N THR A 118 21.61 -18.39 4.22
CA THR A 118 22.27 -18.07 5.48
C THR A 118 21.98 -19.13 6.54
N ALA A 119 20.75 -19.65 6.61
CA ALA A 119 20.40 -20.76 7.50
C ALA A 119 21.27 -21.99 7.19
N ALA A 120 21.37 -22.36 5.90
CA ALA A 120 22.20 -23.48 5.46
C ALA A 120 23.68 -23.27 5.78
N MET A 121 24.22 -22.06 5.56
CA MET A 121 25.60 -21.69 5.91
C MET A 121 25.87 -21.80 7.42
N LEU A 122 24.88 -21.47 8.26
CA LEU A 122 24.97 -21.59 9.72
C LEU A 122 24.70 -23.02 10.24
N GLY A 123 24.52 -24.00 9.35
CA GLY A 123 24.24 -25.40 9.72
C GLY A 123 22.79 -25.67 10.17
N GLY A 124 21.88 -24.71 9.96
CA GLY A 124 20.45 -24.86 10.22
C GLY A 124 19.67 -25.46 9.05
N ASP A 125 18.42 -25.84 9.31
CA ASP A 125 17.51 -26.33 8.27
C ASP A 125 16.88 -25.16 7.50
N ALA A 126 17.24 -25.04 6.21
CA ALA A 126 16.69 -24.02 5.32
C ALA A 126 15.17 -24.14 5.12
N ASP A 127 14.57 -25.33 5.26
CA ASP A 127 13.13 -25.52 5.08
C ASP A 127 12.31 -24.89 6.22
N LYS A 128 12.94 -24.56 7.37
CA LYS A 128 12.31 -23.76 8.44
C LYS A 128 12.07 -22.31 8.00
N ILE A 129 12.82 -21.80 7.01
CA ILE A 129 12.56 -20.50 6.39
C ILE A 129 11.44 -20.69 5.38
N ASN A 130 10.20 -20.63 5.88
CA ASN A 130 9.00 -20.78 5.09
C ASN A 130 7.83 -20.00 5.70
N PRO A 131 6.96 -19.37 4.90
CA PRO A 131 5.72 -18.79 5.42
C PRO A 131 4.88 -19.80 6.23
N LEU A 132 4.52 -19.42 7.45
CA LEU A 132 3.69 -20.19 8.39
C LEU A 132 2.20 -19.88 8.24
N ILE A 133 1.88 -18.72 7.66
CA ILE A 133 0.53 -18.30 7.28
C ILE A 133 0.43 -18.18 5.74
N PRO A 134 -0.78 -18.24 5.16
CA PRO A 134 -0.98 -18.03 3.73
C PRO A 134 -0.41 -16.69 3.25
N VAL A 135 0.25 -16.72 2.10
CA VAL A 135 0.80 -15.56 1.39
C VAL A 135 0.26 -15.57 -0.03
N ASP A 136 -0.53 -14.56 -0.37
CA ASP A 136 -1.07 -14.39 -1.71
C ASP A 136 -0.33 -13.23 -2.40
N LEU A 137 0.28 -13.49 -3.55
CA LEU A 137 0.92 -12.48 -4.39
C LEU A 137 0.14 -12.33 -5.71
N VAL A 138 -0.17 -11.09 -6.09
CA VAL A 138 -0.78 -10.79 -7.40
C VAL A 138 0.19 -9.95 -8.24
N ILE A 139 0.43 -10.37 -9.49
CA ILE A 139 1.29 -9.62 -10.42
C ILE A 139 0.44 -8.62 -11.21
N ASP A 140 0.53 -7.33 -10.86
CA ASP A 140 -0.35 -6.26 -11.37
C ASP A 140 0.33 -4.88 -11.55
N HIS A 141 1.58 -4.72 -11.13
CA HIS A 141 2.34 -3.47 -11.24
C HIS A 141 3.35 -3.47 -12.40
N SER A 142 3.53 -4.60 -13.10
CA SER A 142 4.51 -4.74 -14.18
C SER A 142 4.04 -4.25 -15.54
N VAL A 143 2.72 -4.25 -15.82
CA VAL A 143 2.19 -3.83 -17.13
C VAL A 143 2.19 -2.31 -17.25
N GLN A 144 2.60 -1.82 -18.43
CA GLN A 144 2.61 -0.41 -18.78
C GLN A 144 1.71 -0.15 -19.99
N VAL A 145 1.11 1.04 -20.04
CA VAL A 145 0.25 1.45 -21.17
C VAL A 145 1.14 2.01 -22.28
N ASP A 146 1.91 1.14 -22.93
CA ASP A 146 2.72 1.46 -24.10
C ASP A 146 1.83 1.74 -25.32
N HIS A 147 0.80 0.91 -25.48
CA HIS A 147 -0.25 1.02 -26.49
C HIS A 147 -1.60 1.32 -25.83
N SER A 148 -2.42 2.12 -26.50
CA SER A 148 -3.76 2.52 -26.07
C SER A 148 -4.60 2.86 -27.29
N ARG A 149 -5.93 2.94 -27.13
CA ARG A 149 -6.88 3.28 -28.22
C ARG A 149 -6.83 2.33 -29.43
N SER A 150 -6.54 1.05 -29.21
CA SER A 150 -6.67 0.02 -30.25
C SER A 150 -7.06 -1.32 -29.64
N PRO A 151 -7.73 -2.20 -30.40
CA PRO A 151 -8.13 -3.53 -29.93
C PRO A 151 -6.92 -4.43 -29.62
N GLU A 152 -5.77 -4.19 -30.24
CA GLU A 152 -4.52 -4.93 -29.99
C GLU A 152 -3.76 -4.42 -28.75
N ALA A 153 -4.17 -3.29 -28.15
CA ALA A 153 -3.40 -2.62 -27.09
C ALA A 153 -3.10 -3.55 -25.91
N ARG A 154 -4.08 -4.35 -25.46
CA ARG A 154 -3.89 -5.31 -24.36
C ARG A 154 -2.80 -6.33 -24.69
N GLU A 155 -2.88 -6.99 -25.84
CA GLU A 155 -1.93 -8.04 -26.22
C GLU A 155 -0.52 -7.46 -26.40
N LEU A 156 -0.39 -6.29 -27.01
CA LEU A 156 0.90 -5.62 -27.19
C LEU A 156 1.54 -5.21 -25.86
N ASN A 157 0.73 -4.70 -24.92
CA ASN A 157 1.21 -4.32 -23.59
C ASN A 157 1.62 -5.55 -22.76
N GLU A 158 0.81 -6.61 -22.75
CA GLU A 158 1.12 -7.87 -22.05
C GLU A 158 2.38 -8.53 -22.63
N LYS A 159 2.54 -8.54 -23.96
CA LYS A 159 3.77 -9.07 -24.59
C LYS A 159 5.01 -8.32 -24.13
N LYS A 160 4.95 -6.98 -24.14
CA LYS A 160 6.06 -6.12 -23.73
C LYS A 160 6.35 -6.21 -22.23
N GLU A 161 5.32 -6.41 -21.41
CA GLU A 161 5.47 -6.71 -19.98
C GLU A 161 6.31 -7.98 -19.78
N PHE A 162 6.01 -9.06 -20.50
CA PHE A 162 6.78 -10.30 -20.40
C PHE A 162 8.21 -10.14 -20.89
N GLU A 163 8.43 -9.45 -22.01
CA GLU A 163 9.77 -9.16 -22.53
C GLU A 163 10.63 -8.42 -21.49
N ARG A 164 10.05 -7.44 -20.79
CA ARG A 164 10.75 -6.64 -19.77
C ARG A 164 10.97 -7.36 -18.44
N ASN A 165 10.06 -8.27 -18.05
CA ASN A 165 9.99 -8.80 -16.69
C ASN A 165 10.20 -10.32 -16.59
N LEU A 166 10.58 -10.99 -17.68
CA LEU A 166 10.74 -12.45 -17.73
C LEU A 166 11.59 -13.00 -16.57
N GLU A 167 12.70 -12.34 -16.25
CA GLU A 167 13.57 -12.78 -15.16
C GLU A 167 12.90 -12.69 -13.78
N ARG A 168 12.21 -11.57 -13.51
CA ARG A 168 11.41 -11.41 -12.28
C ARG A 168 10.32 -12.46 -12.20
N PHE A 169 9.64 -12.76 -13.31
CA PHE A 169 8.58 -13.76 -13.35
C PHE A 169 9.11 -15.18 -13.15
N LYS A 170 10.29 -15.52 -13.70
CA LYS A 170 11.01 -16.76 -13.39
C LYS A 170 11.30 -16.88 -11.89
N PHE A 171 11.79 -15.80 -11.29
CA PHE A 171 12.09 -15.75 -9.86
C PHE A 171 10.84 -15.92 -8.99
N LEU A 172 9.76 -15.19 -9.30
CA LEU A 172 8.48 -15.34 -8.59
C LEU A 172 7.94 -16.76 -8.75
N LYS A 173 7.97 -17.33 -9.96
CA LYS A 173 7.51 -18.71 -10.19
C LYS A 173 8.35 -19.72 -9.41
N TRP A 174 9.67 -19.54 -9.33
CA TRP A 174 10.53 -20.33 -8.44
C TRP A 174 10.09 -20.21 -6.98
N GLY A 175 9.84 -18.99 -6.49
CA GLY A 175 9.38 -18.76 -5.11
C GLY A 175 8.05 -19.47 -4.81
N MET A 176 7.09 -19.40 -5.73
CA MET A 176 5.81 -20.10 -5.61
C MET A 176 5.96 -21.63 -5.43
N HIS A 177 6.93 -22.25 -6.12
CA HIS A 177 7.18 -23.69 -5.99
C HIS A 177 8.04 -24.03 -4.76
N SER A 178 8.93 -23.11 -4.35
CA SER A 178 9.93 -23.37 -3.32
C SER A 178 9.43 -23.09 -1.90
N PHE A 179 8.42 -22.24 -1.74
CA PHE A 179 7.83 -21.89 -0.45
C PHE A 179 6.41 -22.46 -0.31
N LYS A 180 6.15 -23.18 0.78
CA LYS A 180 4.78 -23.61 1.13
C LYS A 180 3.95 -22.39 1.53
N ASN A 181 2.63 -22.51 1.41
CA ASN A 181 1.66 -21.45 1.71
C ASN A 181 1.79 -20.20 0.81
N MET A 182 2.56 -20.27 -0.27
CA MET A 182 2.72 -19.16 -1.22
C MET A 182 1.89 -19.40 -2.48
N LEU A 183 0.88 -18.56 -2.71
CA LEU A 183 0.12 -18.50 -3.94
C LEU A 183 0.56 -17.29 -4.75
N ILE A 184 0.90 -17.50 -6.03
CA ILE A 184 1.15 -16.39 -6.96
C ILE A 184 0.12 -16.45 -8.09
N LEU A 185 -0.61 -15.34 -8.27
CA LEU A 185 -1.50 -15.16 -9.40
C LEU A 185 -0.75 -14.47 -10.55
N PRO A 186 -0.78 -15.04 -11.77
CA PRO A 186 0.05 -14.60 -12.88
C PRO A 186 -0.36 -13.22 -13.43
N PRO A 187 0.48 -12.59 -14.27
CA PRO A 187 0.12 -11.34 -14.94
C PRO A 187 -1.17 -11.50 -15.76
N GLY A 188 -2.01 -10.48 -15.77
CA GLY A 188 -3.30 -10.52 -16.47
C GLY A 188 -4.44 -11.21 -15.69
N SER A 189 -4.22 -11.53 -14.41
CA SER A 189 -5.27 -12.03 -13.49
C SER A 189 -6.21 -10.91 -13.05
N GLY A 190 -5.65 -9.75 -12.71
CA GLY A 190 -6.36 -8.61 -12.12
C GLY A 190 -5.44 -7.74 -11.26
N ILE A 191 -6.00 -6.73 -10.61
CA ILE A 191 -5.33 -5.87 -9.63
C ILE A 191 -5.51 -6.48 -8.23
N VAL A 192 -4.45 -6.46 -7.44
CA VAL A 192 -4.30 -7.17 -6.17
C VAL A 192 -5.51 -7.01 -5.23
N HIS A 193 -6.03 -5.79 -5.06
CA HIS A 193 -7.11 -5.52 -4.10
C HIS A 193 -8.49 -5.95 -4.60
N GLN A 194 -8.75 -5.86 -5.91
CA GLN A 194 -10.00 -6.36 -6.48
C GLN A 194 -10.03 -7.89 -6.47
N ILE A 195 -8.92 -8.53 -6.81
CA ILE A 195 -8.77 -9.98 -6.72
C ILE A 195 -8.86 -10.44 -5.25
N ASN A 196 -8.37 -9.62 -4.32
CA ASN A 196 -8.53 -9.90 -2.90
C ASN A 196 -10.01 -9.95 -2.49
N LEU A 197 -10.81 -8.95 -2.87
CA LEU A 197 -12.26 -8.93 -2.61
C LEU A 197 -12.99 -10.09 -3.29
N GLU A 198 -12.74 -10.28 -4.59
CA GLU A 198 -13.52 -11.18 -5.43
C GLU A 198 -13.12 -12.66 -5.27
N TYR A 199 -11.89 -12.97 -4.87
CA TYR A 199 -11.35 -14.34 -4.91
C TYR A 199 -10.57 -14.77 -3.66
N LEU A 200 -9.60 -13.96 -3.20
CA LEU A 200 -8.70 -14.40 -2.12
C LEU A 200 -9.31 -14.27 -0.72
N ALA A 201 -10.30 -13.39 -0.53
CA ALA A 201 -10.96 -13.21 0.76
C ALA A 201 -11.71 -14.47 1.21
N HIS A 202 -11.44 -14.86 2.46
CA HIS A 202 -12.07 -16.02 3.10
C HIS A 202 -13.23 -15.64 4.03
N CYS A 203 -13.22 -14.42 4.57
CA CYS A 203 -14.06 -13.91 5.68
C CYS A 203 -13.88 -14.67 7.00
N VAL A 204 -13.94 -16.01 6.97
CA VAL A 204 -13.64 -16.89 8.11
C VAL A 204 -12.69 -17.98 7.62
N PHE A 205 -11.56 -18.10 8.30
CA PHE A 205 -10.59 -19.16 8.10
C PHE A 205 -10.95 -20.40 8.91
N LYS A 206 -10.41 -21.53 8.46
CA LYS A 206 -10.39 -22.80 9.19
C LYS A 206 -8.96 -23.30 9.21
N ASN A 207 -8.36 -23.49 10.38
CA ASN A 207 -7.04 -24.11 10.47
C ASN A 207 -7.13 -25.65 10.34
N ASN A 208 -5.97 -26.31 10.35
CA ASN A 208 -5.87 -27.76 10.23
C ASN A 208 -6.50 -28.53 11.40
N GLU A 209 -6.75 -27.87 12.54
CA GLU A 209 -7.41 -28.44 13.73
C GLU A 209 -8.94 -28.21 13.74
N GLY A 210 -9.50 -27.64 12.67
CA GLY A 210 -10.92 -27.31 12.58
C GLY A 210 -11.33 -26.08 13.38
N VAL A 211 -10.39 -25.25 13.85
CA VAL A 211 -10.69 -23.98 14.53
C VAL A 211 -11.03 -22.91 13.49
N LEU A 212 -12.17 -22.27 13.68
CA LEU A 212 -12.67 -21.14 12.91
C LEU A 212 -12.24 -19.82 13.54
N TYR A 213 -11.82 -18.88 12.71
CA TYR A 213 -11.38 -17.54 13.12
C TYR A 213 -11.55 -16.52 12.00
N PRO A 214 -11.62 -15.22 12.29
CA PRO A 214 -11.86 -14.19 11.28
C PRO A 214 -10.68 -14.10 10.31
N ASP A 215 -10.98 -13.87 9.04
CA ASP A 215 -9.97 -13.42 8.09
C ASP A 215 -9.44 -12.05 8.53
N SER A 216 -8.14 -11.89 8.41
CA SER A 216 -7.43 -10.65 8.64
C SER A 216 -6.08 -10.70 7.95
N LEU A 217 -5.57 -9.55 7.53
CA LEU A 217 -4.31 -9.53 6.80
C LEU A 217 -3.54 -8.24 6.97
N VAL A 218 -2.24 -8.33 6.69
CA VAL A 218 -1.48 -7.18 6.27
C VAL A 218 -0.98 -7.37 4.86
N GLY A 219 -0.74 -6.28 4.17
CA GLY A 219 -0.20 -6.34 2.82
C GLY A 219 0.91 -5.35 2.58
N THR A 220 1.78 -5.64 1.63
CA THR A 220 2.89 -4.75 1.26
C THR A 220 2.45 -3.66 0.27
N ASP A 221 1.20 -3.23 0.40
CA ASP A 221 0.55 -2.18 -0.37
C ASP A 221 -0.36 -1.38 0.57
N SER A 222 -0.30 -0.04 0.50
CA SER A 222 -1.05 0.84 1.40
C SER A 222 -2.57 0.66 1.30
N HIS A 223 -3.08 0.32 0.10
CA HIS A 223 -4.50 0.17 -0.19
C HIS A 223 -5.04 -1.22 0.15
N THR A 224 -4.25 -2.07 0.82
CA THR A 224 -4.75 -3.32 1.43
C THR A 224 -5.99 -3.07 2.29
N THR A 225 -6.14 -1.84 2.79
CA THR A 225 -7.31 -1.37 3.52
C THR A 225 -8.63 -1.50 2.76
N MET A 226 -8.63 -1.66 1.44
CA MET A 226 -9.83 -1.88 0.63
C MET A 226 -10.67 -3.07 1.12
N ILE A 227 -10.01 -4.11 1.64
CA ILE A 227 -10.68 -5.32 2.14
C ILE A 227 -11.54 -5.08 3.40
N ASN A 228 -11.29 -3.98 4.12
CA ASN A 228 -12.09 -3.61 5.30
C ASN A 228 -13.55 -3.27 4.94
N GLY A 229 -13.85 -2.97 3.66
CA GLY A 229 -15.22 -2.85 3.17
C GLY A 229 -16.01 -4.16 3.17
N LEU A 230 -15.32 -5.30 3.21
CA LEU A 230 -15.86 -6.66 3.34
C LEU A 230 -15.83 -7.16 4.81
N GLY A 231 -15.53 -6.27 5.76
CA GLY A 231 -15.42 -6.58 7.19
C GLY A 231 -14.24 -7.45 7.59
N ILE A 232 -13.20 -7.49 6.76
CA ILE A 232 -11.93 -8.16 7.04
C ILE A 232 -10.92 -7.11 7.49
N LEU A 233 -10.40 -7.25 8.70
CA LEU A 233 -9.44 -6.28 9.24
C LEU A 233 -8.09 -6.41 8.51
N GLY A 234 -7.69 -5.37 7.79
CA GLY A 234 -6.36 -5.34 7.18
C GLY A 234 -5.85 -3.99 6.72
N TRP A 235 -4.53 -3.85 6.65
CA TRP A 235 -3.85 -2.60 6.32
C TRP A 235 -2.47 -2.81 5.68
N GLY A 236 -1.90 -1.72 5.16
CA GLY A 236 -0.58 -1.72 4.54
C GLY A 236 0.57 -1.69 5.55
N VAL A 237 1.58 -2.53 5.32
CA VAL A 237 2.83 -2.61 6.09
C VAL A 237 4.05 -2.58 5.16
N GLY A 238 5.26 -2.47 5.72
CA GLY A 238 6.50 -2.64 4.97
C GLY A 238 6.80 -4.12 4.64
N GLY A 239 7.62 -4.37 3.62
CA GLY A 239 8.05 -5.72 3.23
C GLY A 239 8.66 -6.51 4.38
N ILE A 240 9.55 -5.88 5.14
CA ILE A 240 10.26 -6.49 6.27
C ILE A 240 9.30 -6.95 7.38
N GLU A 241 8.31 -6.14 7.71
CA GLU A 241 7.29 -6.48 8.72
C GLU A 241 6.38 -7.61 8.22
N ALA A 242 6.02 -7.58 6.94
CA ALA A 242 5.28 -8.65 6.29
C ALA A 242 6.07 -9.97 6.33
N GLU A 243 7.36 -9.97 5.99
CA GLU A 243 8.23 -11.16 6.04
C GLU A 243 8.36 -11.74 7.45
N ALA A 244 8.55 -10.89 8.47
CA ALA A 244 8.58 -11.33 9.86
C ALA A 244 7.25 -11.96 10.28
N THR A 245 6.14 -11.40 9.80
CA THR A 245 4.79 -11.94 10.04
C THR A 245 4.59 -13.28 9.34
N MET A 246 5.07 -13.43 8.10
CA MET A 246 5.08 -14.71 7.38
C MET A 246 5.82 -15.78 8.19
N LEU A 247 6.88 -15.41 8.92
CA LEU A 247 7.70 -16.31 9.73
C LEU A 247 7.19 -16.47 11.19
N GLY A 248 5.98 -15.99 11.49
CA GLY A 248 5.28 -16.28 12.74
C GLY A 248 5.54 -15.31 13.90
N LEU A 249 6.09 -14.12 13.61
CA LEU A 249 6.10 -13.02 14.58
C LEU A 249 4.80 -12.22 14.49
N PRO A 250 4.27 -11.75 15.63
CA PRO A 250 3.16 -10.82 15.61
C PRO A 250 3.60 -9.44 15.12
N ILE A 251 2.66 -8.72 14.55
CA ILE A 251 2.78 -7.29 14.30
C ILE A 251 2.68 -6.57 15.64
N SER A 252 3.64 -5.71 15.93
CA SER A 252 3.60 -4.84 17.11
C SER A 252 2.91 -3.54 16.73
N MET A 253 1.81 -3.22 17.41
CA MET A 253 1.07 -1.98 17.13
C MET A 253 0.59 -1.31 18.42
N THR A 254 0.50 0.02 18.39
CA THR A 254 -0.25 0.76 19.42
C THR A 254 -1.73 0.50 19.23
N LEU A 255 -2.43 0.21 20.32
CA LEU A 255 -3.86 0.01 20.35
C LEU A 255 -4.55 1.30 19.83
N PRO A 256 -5.27 1.25 18.70
CA PRO A 256 -5.70 2.45 18.00
C PRO A 256 -6.93 3.06 18.66
N GLU A 257 -7.03 4.39 18.64
CA GLU A 257 -8.31 5.07 18.80
C GLU A 257 -9.24 4.67 17.62
N VAL A 258 -10.54 4.55 17.85
CA VAL A 258 -11.53 4.16 16.84
C VAL A 258 -12.61 5.25 16.78
N VAL A 259 -12.59 6.03 15.71
CA VAL A 259 -13.56 7.09 15.45
C VAL A 259 -14.77 6.49 14.74
N GLY A 260 -15.94 6.63 15.35
CA GLY A 260 -17.21 6.17 14.79
C GLY A 260 -17.80 7.19 13.84
N ILE A 261 -18.13 6.78 12.61
CA ILE A 261 -18.82 7.62 11.63
C ILE A 261 -20.26 7.15 11.47
N ASN A 262 -21.19 7.90 12.03
CA ASN A 262 -22.62 7.67 11.91
C ASN A 262 -23.10 8.16 10.53
N VAL A 263 -23.39 7.21 9.63
CA VAL A 263 -23.84 7.47 8.27
C VAL A 263 -25.37 7.60 8.25
N VAL A 264 -25.84 8.77 7.83
CA VAL A 264 -27.26 9.13 7.78
C VAL A 264 -27.63 9.74 6.41
N GLY A 265 -28.93 9.93 6.18
CA GLY A 265 -29.45 10.50 4.94
C GLY A 265 -29.45 9.50 3.79
N LYS A 266 -29.71 9.98 2.57
CA LYS A 266 -29.78 9.16 1.35
C LYS A 266 -28.94 9.80 0.25
N LEU A 267 -28.24 8.96 -0.52
CA LEU A 267 -27.52 9.39 -1.71
C LEU A 267 -28.48 9.87 -2.80
N SER A 268 -28.13 10.97 -3.46
CA SER A 268 -28.82 11.43 -4.68
C SER A 268 -28.65 10.43 -5.82
N ASP A 269 -29.67 10.31 -6.68
CA ASP A 269 -29.73 9.33 -7.78
C ASP A 269 -28.70 9.60 -8.91
N HIS A 270 -28.03 10.76 -8.86
CA HIS A 270 -26.97 11.14 -9.81
C HIS A 270 -25.56 10.94 -9.26
N LEU A 271 -25.40 10.54 -8.00
CA LEU A 271 -24.09 10.34 -7.38
C LEU A 271 -23.63 8.89 -7.49
N LEU A 272 -22.35 8.72 -7.81
CA LEU A 272 -21.68 7.43 -7.79
C LEU A 272 -20.76 7.31 -6.57
N SER A 273 -20.34 6.09 -6.28
CA SER A 273 -19.49 5.75 -5.13
C SER A 273 -18.19 6.54 -5.06
N THR A 274 -17.60 6.87 -6.21
CA THR A 274 -16.38 7.67 -6.24
C THR A 274 -16.63 9.10 -5.75
N ASP A 275 -17.78 9.69 -6.06
CA ASP A 275 -18.12 11.05 -5.60
C ASP A 275 -18.27 11.08 -4.07
N VAL A 276 -18.84 10.00 -3.53
CA VAL A 276 -18.98 9.78 -2.08
C VAL A 276 -17.61 9.70 -1.42
N VAL A 277 -16.69 8.88 -1.94
CA VAL A 277 -15.39 8.69 -1.28
C VAL A 277 -14.51 9.93 -1.33
N LEU A 278 -14.54 10.72 -2.41
CA LEU A 278 -13.72 11.93 -2.50
C LEU A 278 -14.15 12.98 -1.47
N TYR A 279 -15.46 13.11 -1.23
CA TYR A 279 -15.97 13.95 -0.14
C TYR A 279 -15.59 13.37 1.22
N ILE A 280 -15.86 12.08 1.47
CA ILE A 280 -15.53 11.43 2.76
C ILE A 280 -14.04 11.58 3.07
N THR A 281 -13.18 11.41 2.08
CA THR A 281 -11.72 11.60 2.24
C THR A 281 -11.41 13.02 2.69
N SER A 282 -12.03 14.03 2.08
CA SER A 282 -11.86 15.43 2.49
C SER A 282 -12.41 15.69 3.89
N PHE A 283 -13.61 15.19 4.21
CA PHE A 283 -14.26 15.32 5.52
C PHE A 283 -13.41 14.69 6.63
N LEU A 284 -13.02 13.42 6.47
CA LEU A 284 -12.21 12.70 7.44
C LEU A 284 -10.83 13.32 7.63
N ARG A 285 -10.22 13.85 6.56
CA ARG A 285 -8.90 14.48 6.63
C ARG A 285 -8.93 15.87 7.27
N LYS A 286 -9.89 16.73 6.86
CA LYS A 286 -9.88 18.16 7.21
C LYS A 286 -10.76 18.48 8.43
N GLU A 287 -11.92 17.85 8.54
CA GLU A 287 -12.90 18.19 9.57
C GLU A 287 -12.77 17.28 10.79
N VAL A 288 -12.52 15.98 10.58
CA VAL A 288 -12.44 15.00 11.68
C VAL A 288 -11.01 14.84 12.21
N GLY A 289 -10.03 14.65 11.31
CA GLY A 289 -8.64 14.43 11.70
C GLY A 289 -8.37 13.02 12.23
N VAL A 290 -8.35 12.02 11.35
CA VAL A 290 -8.26 10.59 11.70
C VAL A 290 -6.87 9.97 11.53
N VAL A 291 -5.82 10.80 11.53
CA VAL A 291 -4.44 10.32 11.28
C VAL A 291 -3.99 9.33 12.36
N ASN A 292 -3.49 8.16 11.96
CA ASN A 292 -3.08 7.06 12.85
C ASN A 292 -4.21 6.46 13.72
N LYS A 293 -5.47 6.74 13.38
CA LYS A 293 -6.65 6.16 14.05
C LYS A 293 -7.31 5.11 13.17
N TYR A 294 -8.18 4.31 13.77
CA TYR A 294 -9.16 3.51 13.05
C TYR A 294 -10.41 4.35 12.82
N VAL A 295 -11.05 4.14 11.69
CA VAL A 295 -12.38 4.69 11.39
C VAL A 295 -13.33 3.51 11.24
N GLU A 296 -14.45 3.51 11.93
CA GLU A 296 -15.48 2.48 11.81
C GLU A 296 -16.82 3.12 11.44
N PHE A 297 -17.43 2.65 10.36
CA PHE A 297 -18.68 3.18 9.84
C PHE A 297 -19.87 2.44 10.43
N PHE A 298 -20.85 3.19 10.91
CA PHE A 298 -22.10 2.66 11.47
C PHE A 298 -23.28 3.56 11.10
N GLY A 299 -24.48 3.22 11.54
CA GLY A 299 -25.67 4.05 11.35
C GLY A 299 -26.69 3.48 10.35
N PRO A 300 -27.89 4.09 10.29
CA PRO A 300 -29.05 3.52 9.61
C PRO A 300 -28.92 3.45 8.09
N SER A 301 -28.09 4.32 7.49
CA SER A 301 -27.92 4.41 6.04
C SER A 301 -26.81 3.48 5.50
N LEU A 302 -26.11 2.73 6.36
CA LEU A 302 -25.05 1.82 5.94
C LEU A 302 -25.58 0.67 5.04
N LYS A 303 -26.83 0.24 5.29
CA LYS A 303 -27.55 -0.76 4.49
C LYS A 303 -27.83 -0.31 3.05
N ASP A 304 -27.82 1.01 2.80
CA ASP A 304 -28.07 1.57 1.47
C ASP A 304 -26.79 1.62 0.60
N LEU A 305 -25.63 1.33 1.20
CA LEU A 305 -24.33 1.26 0.52
C LEU A 305 -24.04 -0.18 0.12
N LYS A 306 -23.85 -0.42 -1.18
CA LYS A 306 -23.42 -1.72 -1.71
C LYS A 306 -21.97 -2.01 -1.28
N LEU A 307 -21.55 -3.28 -1.36
CA LEU A 307 -20.16 -3.65 -1.05
C LEU A 307 -19.14 -2.82 -1.85
N GLY A 308 -19.38 -2.64 -3.15
CA GLY A 308 -18.52 -1.82 -4.00
C GLY A 308 -18.31 -0.40 -3.46
N ASP A 309 -19.31 0.18 -2.81
CA ASP A 309 -19.24 1.52 -2.23
C ASP A 309 -18.39 1.50 -0.95
N ARG A 310 -18.63 0.53 -0.06
CA ARG A 310 -17.87 0.31 1.18
C ARG A 310 -16.39 0.06 0.90
N ALA A 311 -16.09 -0.81 -0.07
CA ALA A 311 -14.72 -1.09 -0.51
C ALA A 311 -14.04 0.16 -1.08
N THR A 312 -14.76 0.99 -1.85
CA THR A 312 -14.23 2.26 -2.38
C THR A 312 -13.84 3.19 -1.22
N ILE A 313 -14.70 3.31 -0.19
CA ILE A 313 -14.45 4.14 1.00
C ILE A 313 -13.27 3.61 1.83
N ALA A 314 -13.23 2.31 2.07
CA ALA A 314 -12.17 1.64 2.82
C ALA A 314 -10.81 1.71 2.11
N ASN A 315 -10.81 1.66 0.78
CA ASN A 315 -9.60 1.77 -0.04
C ASN A 315 -8.89 3.10 0.20
N MET A 316 -9.61 4.21 0.35
CA MET A 316 -9.00 5.55 0.50
C MET A 316 -8.51 5.87 1.92
N ALA A 317 -8.44 4.89 2.83
CA ALA A 317 -7.94 5.09 4.19
C ALA A 317 -6.55 5.75 4.27
N PRO A 318 -5.56 5.36 3.46
CA PRO A 318 -4.28 6.05 3.42
C PRO A 318 -4.40 7.54 3.05
N GLU A 319 -5.33 7.92 2.17
CA GLU A 319 -5.51 9.30 1.72
C GLU A 319 -6.12 10.22 2.78
N TYR A 320 -7.04 9.72 3.62
CA TYR A 320 -7.53 10.47 4.79
C TYR A 320 -6.68 10.28 6.05
N GLY A 321 -5.72 9.35 6.02
CA GLY A 321 -4.68 9.15 7.04
C GLY A 321 -5.03 8.12 8.13
N ALA A 322 -6.19 7.47 8.03
CA ALA A 322 -6.54 6.39 8.94
C ALA A 322 -5.70 5.15 8.63
N THR A 323 -5.45 4.33 9.65
CA THR A 323 -4.84 3.01 9.46
C THR A 323 -5.83 2.07 8.78
N VAL A 324 -7.11 2.16 9.12
CA VAL A 324 -8.21 1.37 8.53
C VAL A 324 -9.49 2.22 8.44
N GLY A 325 -10.30 1.94 7.42
CA GLY A 325 -11.70 2.37 7.32
C GLY A 325 -12.60 1.13 7.29
N PHE A 326 -13.21 0.79 8.41
CA PHE A 326 -13.82 -0.51 8.68
C PHE A 326 -15.34 -0.51 8.59
N PHE A 327 -15.89 -1.56 7.96
CA PHE A 327 -17.32 -1.83 7.87
C PHE A 327 -17.58 -3.21 8.48
N GLY A 328 -18.36 -3.30 9.57
CA GLY A 328 -18.70 -4.59 10.17
C GLY A 328 -19.45 -5.51 9.20
N VAL A 329 -19.19 -6.82 9.27
CA VAL A 329 -19.83 -7.81 8.40
C VAL A 329 -21.33 -7.86 8.67
N ASP A 330 -22.14 -7.70 7.64
CA ASP A 330 -23.61 -7.69 7.68
C ASP A 330 -24.23 -8.49 6.53
N ASP A 331 -25.56 -8.39 6.34
CA ASP A 331 -26.26 -9.08 5.25
C ASP A 331 -25.75 -8.69 3.86
N THR A 332 -25.50 -7.39 3.60
CA THR A 332 -24.90 -6.91 2.33
C THR A 332 -23.55 -7.56 2.04
N THR A 333 -22.77 -7.83 3.09
CA THR A 333 -21.49 -8.53 2.98
C THR A 333 -21.68 -9.97 2.50
N LEU A 334 -22.63 -10.70 3.09
CA LEU A 334 -22.92 -12.08 2.72
C LEU A 334 -23.53 -12.21 1.33
N GLU A 335 -24.41 -11.27 0.96
CA GLU A 335 -24.97 -11.16 -0.39
C GLU A 335 -23.87 -11.02 -1.45
N TYR A 336 -22.86 -10.19 -1.18
CA TYR A 336 -21.70 -10.04 -2.06
C TYR A 336 -20.87 -11.33 -2.17
N LEU A 337 -20.69 -12.08 -1.07
CA LEU A 337 -20.00 -13.37 -1.13
C LEU A 337 -20.74 -14.35 -2.06
N VAL A 338 -22.07 -14.42 -1.98
CA VAL A 338 -22.87 -15.25 -2.89
C VAL A 338 -22.80 -14.73 -4.32
N GLN A 339 -22.89 -13.41 -4.52
CA GLN A 339 -22.77 -12.77 -5.84
C GLN A 339 -21.42 -13.06 -6.50
N THR A 340 -20.34 -13.13 -5.72
CA THR A 340 -18.98 -13.45 -6.20
C THR A 340 -18.72 -14.96 -6.33
N GLY A 341 -19.76 -15.78 -6.26
CA GLY A 341 -19.67 -17.22 -6.49
C GLY A 341 -19.12 -18.03 -5.33
N ARG A 342 -19.11 -17.48 -4.10
CA ARG A 342 -18.80 -18.28 -2.92
C ARG A 342 -19.94 -19.27 -2.66
N ASP A 343 -19.53 -20.46 -2.26
CA ASP A 343 -20.45 -21.54 -1.91
C ASP A 343 -21.43 -21.12 -0.80
N LYS A 344 -22.72 -21.42 -0.97
CA LYS A 344 -23.78 -21.00 -0.06
C LYS A 344 -23.67 -21.66 1.31
N GLU A 345 -23.22 -22.92 1.39
CA GLU A 345 -23.02 -23.60 2.68
C GLU A 345 -21.89 -22.95 3.46
N LYS A 346 -20.78 -22.60 2.77
CA LYS A 346 -19.69 -21.82 3.37
C LYS A 346 -20.15 -20.44 3.86
N VAL A 347 -20.97 -19.73 3.09
CA VAL A 347 -21.52 -18.42 3.49
C VAL A 347 -22.43 -18.55 4.72
N ASN A 348 -23.23 -19.61 4.80
CA ASN A 348 -24.05 -19.89 5.98
C ASN A 348 -23.18 -20.19 7.22
N LEU A 349 -22.11 -20.97 7.06
CA LEU A 349 -21.14 -21.23 8.13
C LEU A 349 -20.47 -19.93 8.61
N ILE A 350 -20.08 -19.05 7.68
CA ILE A 350 -19.52 -17.73 7.99
C ILE A 350 -20.53 -16.93 8.82
N ARG A 351 -21.80 -16.87 8.40
CA ARG A 351 -22.86 -16.18 9.14
C ARG A 351 -23.01 -16.74 10.55
N GLU A 352 -23.10 -18.07 10.69
CA GLU A 352 -23.30 -18.72 11.99
C GLU A 352 -22.15 -18.41 12.96
N TYR A 353 -20.91 -18.54 12.48
CA TYR A 353 -19.71 -18.21 13.26
C TYR A 353 -19.72 -16.75 13.72
N LEU A 354 -19.93 -15.81 12.80
CA LEU A 354 -19.86 -14.38 13.11
C LEU A 354 -20.97 -13.95 14.08
N ILE A 355 -22.19 -14.50 13.95
CA ILE A 355 -23.28 -14.21 14.89
C ILE A 355 -22.93 -14.74 16.28
N LYS A 356 -22.52 -16.01 16.40
CA LYS A 356 -22.23 -16.64 17.69
C LYS A 356 -21.03 -16.02 18.40
N ASN A 357 -20.05 -15.53 17.65
CA ASN A 357 -18.85 -14.91 18.21
C ASN A 357 -18.94 -13.38 18.35
N SER A 358 -20.13 -12.79 18.21
CA SER A 358 -20.35 -11.33 18.32
C SER A 358 -19.52 -10.50 17.34
N LEU A 359 -19.36 -10.98 16.10
CA LEU A 359 -18.65 -10.31 15.01
C LEU A 359 -19.56 -9.94 13.83
N PHE A 360 -20.85 -10.28 13.90
CA PHE A 360 -21.84 -9.93 12.88
C PHE A 360 -22.60 -8.66 13.26
N ASN A 361 -22.58 -7.67 12.37
CA ASN A 361 -23.28 -6.41 12.54
C ASN A 361 -24.76 -6.53 12.21
N ASN A 362 -25.57 -6.65 13.25
CA ASN A 362 -27.03 -6.66 13.18
C ASN A 362 -27.66 -5.26 13.38
N TYR A 363 -26.84 -4.20 13.47
CA TYR A 363 -27.27 -2.82 13.72
C TYR A 363 -27.95 -2.56 15.07
N THR A 364 -27.84 -3.48 16.03
CA THR A 364 -28.43 -3.34 17.38
C THR A 364 -27.41 -3.20 18.51
N ASP A 365 -26.15 -3.54 18.23
CA ASP A 365 -25.07 -3.44 19.20
C ASP A 365 -24.80 -1.98 19.60
N HIS A 366 -24.66 -1.76 20.90
CA HIS A 366 -24.30 -0.46 21.46
C HIS A 366 -22.77 -0.35 21.57
N ILE A 367 -22.16 0.09 20.47
CA ILE A 367 -20.70 0.21 20.38
C ILE A 367 -20.26 1.57 20.94
N GLU A 368 -19.20 1.55 21.74
CA GLU A 368 -18.52 2.74 22.21
C GLU A 368 -17.33 3.06 21.29
N TYR A 369 -17.32 4.29 20.77
CA TYR A 369 -16.22 4.83 19.97
C TYR A 369 -15.44 5.87 20.78
N THR A 370 -14.21 6.19 20.36
CA THR A 370 -13.43 7.24 21.03
C THR A 370 -14.05 8.61 20.84
N ASP A 371 -14.54 8.86 19.62
CA ASP A 371 -15.25 10.06 19.19
C ASP A 371 -16.27 9.64 18.11
N VAL A 372 -17.39 10.35 18.01
CA VAL A 372 -18.45 10.06 17.02
C VAL A 372 -18.74 11.30 16.18
N TYR A 373 -18.75 11.12 14.85
CA TYR A 373 -19.09 12.17 13.90
C TYR A 373 -20.22 11.69 12.98
N THR A 374 -21.00 12.64 12.44
CA THR A 374 -22.11 12.32 11.53
C THR A 374 -21.75 12.68 10.10
N LEU A 375 -21.92 11.72 9.19
CA LEU A 375 -21.82 11.91 7.75
C LEU A 375 -23.23 11.86 7.14
N ASP A 376 -23.66 12.98 6.57
CA ASP A 376 -24.96 13.10 5.90
C ASP A 376 -24.80 12.95 4.38
N LEU A 377 -25.26 11.82 3.85
CA LEU A 377 -25.16 11.48 2.43
C LEU A 377 -25.96 12.44 1.52
N SER A 378 -26.95 13.17 2.06
CA SER A 378 -27.76 14.11 1.29
C SER A 378 -27.03 15.40 0.91
N LYS A 379 -25.92 15.72 1.60
CA LYS A 379 -25.10 16.91 1.34
C LYS A 379 -24.06 16.71 0.24
N LEU A 380 -23.96 15.48 -0.28
CA LEU A 380 -22.95 15.12 -1.27
C LEU A 380 -23.31 15.68 -2.65
N SER A 381 -22.29 15.93 -3.46
CA SER A 381 -22.41 16.48 -4.81
C SER A 381 -21.28 15.94 -5.70
N LEU A 382 -21.48 15.98 -7.03
CA LEU A 382 -20.46 15.54 -7.98
C LEU A 382 -19.16 16.31 -7.75
N SER A 383 -18.06 15.59 -7.61
CA SER A 383 -16.78 16.20 -7.25
C SER A 383 -15.58 15.45 -7.82
N LEU A 384 -14.46 16.16 -7.86
CA LEU A 384 -13.16 15.65 -8.22
C LEU A 384 -12.18 15.97 -7.08
N SER A 385 -11.00 15.35 -7.09
CA SER A 385 -9.92 15.76 -6.20
C SER A 385 -8.65 16.10 -6.97
N GLY A 386 -8.11 17.29 -6.76
CA GLY A 386 -6.94 17.76 -7.49
C GLY A 386 -6.65 19.26 -7.31
N PRO A 387 -5.63 19.80 -7.99
CA PRO A 387 -4.89 19.16 -9.08
C PRO A 387 -3.63 18.39 -8.64
N LYS A 388 -3.29 18.40 -7.34
CA LYS A 388 -2.03 17.82 -6.84
C LYS A 388 -2.17 16.84 -5.66
N ARG A 389 -3.30 16.81 -4.94
CA ARG A 389 -3.52 15.90 -3.79
C ARG A 389 -4.92 15.25 -3.79
N PRO A 390 -5.06 14.02 -3.26
CA PRO A 390 -6.34 13.31 -3.19
C PRO A 390 -7.42 13.91 -2.28
N HIS A 391 -7.04 14.66 -1.24
CA HIS A 391 -7.99 15.33 -0.33
C HIS A 391 -8.30 16.78 -0.75
N ASP A 392 -7.79 17.24 -1.89
CA ASP A 392 -8.13 18.54 -2.47
C ASP A 392 -9.43 18.43 -3.27
N ASN A 393 -10.54 18.17 -2.58
CA ASN A 393 -11.86 18.06 -3.19
C ASN A 393 -12.31 19.37 -3.87
N VAL A 394 -12.91 19.25 -5.04
CA VAL A 394 -13.44 20.32 -5.88
C VAL A 394 -14.78 19.86 -6.42
N LEU A 395 -15.85 20.58 -6.09
CA LEU A 395 -17.16 20.33 -6.71
C LEU A 395 -17.07 20.52 -8.22
N LEU A 396 -17.74 19.66 -8.98
CA LEU A 396 -17.75 19.72 -10.44
C LEU A 396 -18.22 21.10 -10.95
N SER A 397 -19.21 21.70 -10.27
CA SER A 397 -19.71 23.05 -10.55
C SER A 397 -18.66 24.15 -10.38
N ASN A 398 -17.62 23.90 -9.58
CA ASN A 398 -16.57 24.86 -9.26
C ASN A 398 -15.23 24.51 -9.95
N LEU A 399 -15.20 23.49 -10.81
CA LEU A 399 -13.95 23.02 -11.41
C LEU A 399 -13.25 24.11 -12.24
N HIS A 400 -14.02 24.84 -13.05
CA HIS A 400 -13.51 25.94 -13.86
C HIS A 400 -12.91 27.07 -13.01
N THR A 401 -13.63 27.48 -11.96
CA THR A 401 -13.21 28.58 -11.08
C THR A 401 -12.01 28.19 -10.23
N ASP A 402 -11.97 26.96 -9.69
CA ASP A 402 -10.82 26.41 -8.96
C ASP A 402 -9.59 26.31 -9.85
N PHE A 403 -9.71 25.75 -11.06
CA PHE A 403 -8.57 25.64 -11.99
C PHE A 403 -8.06 27.00 -12.44
N SER A 404 -8.96 27.92 -12.80
CA SER A 404 -8.62 29.30 -13.16
C SER A 404 -7.92 30.04 -12.01
N SER A 405 -8.34 29.81 -10.77
CA SER A 405 -7.65 30.32 -9.58
C SER A 405 -6.26 29.70 -9.44
N CYS A 406 -6.12 28.38 -9.62
CA CYS A 406 -4.84 27.68 -9.57
C CYS A 406 -3.81 28.22 -10.58
N LEU A 407 -4.23 28.68 -11.77
CA LEU A 407 -3.31 29.31 -12.72
C LEU A 407 -2.68 30.61 -12.15
N LYS A 408 -3.43 31.34 -11.31
CA LYS A 408 -3.02 32.63 -10.73
C LYS A 408 -2.21 32.46 -9.45
N SER A 409 -2.59 31.51 -8.61
CA SER A 409 -2.03 31.35 -7.27
C SER A 409 -0.54 31.00 -7.28
N PRO A 410 0.23 31.40 -6.23
CA PRO A 410 1.65 31.05 -6.08
C PRO A 410 1.89 29.55 -6.21
N VAL A 411 3.10 29.16 -6.63
CA VAL A 411 3.45 27.74 -6.79
C VAL A 411 3.24 26.99 -5.47
N GLY A 412 2.28 26.06 -5.47
CA GLY A 412 1.87 25.29 -4.29
C GLY A 412 0.91 24.18 -4.68
N PHE A 413 0.20 23.57 -3.73
CA PHE A 413 -0.76 22.48 -4.04
C PHE A 413 -1.91 22.93 -4.95
N LYS A 414 -2.37 24.17 -4.75
CA LYS A 414 -3.45 24.84 -5.51
C LYS A 414 -2.93 26.03 -6.33
N GLY A 415 -1.71 25.95 -6.85
CA GLY A 415 -1.15 27.07 -7.60
C GLY A 415 0.00 26.74 -8.55
N TYR A 416 0.06 27.49 -9.65
CA TYR A 416 1.05 27.34 -10.73
C TYR A 416 1.80 28.62 -11.06
N ASN A 417 1.38 29.78 -10.55
CA ASN A 417 1.96 31.10 -10.81
C ASN A 417 2.20 31.39 -12.31
N ILE A 418 1.20 31.15 -13.14
CA ILE A 418 1.28 31.41 -14.58
C ILE A 418 1.08 32.91 -14.82
N PRO A 419 2.02 33.59 -15.54
CA PRO A 419 1.88 35.01 -15.89
C PRO A 419 0.59 35.26 -16.68
N GLU A 420 -0.07 36.39 -16.45
CA GLU A 420 -1.36 36.72 -17.07
C GLU A 420 -1.35 36.58 -18.60
N LYS A 421 -0.32 37.12 -19.25
CA LYS A 421 -0.09 37.00 -20.70
C LYS A 421 0.05 35.57 -21.24
N GLU A 422 0.31 34.60 -20.38
CA GLU A 422 0.47 33.19 -20.75
C GLU A 422 -0.78 32.34 -20.44
N ARG A 423 -1.73 32.85 -19.65
CA ARG A 423 -2.91 32.07 -19.21
C ARG A 423 -3.87 31.73 -20.35
N GLU A 424 -3.92 32.58 -21.38
CA GLU A 424 -4.75 32.38 -22.58
C GLU A 424 -3.98 31.75 -23.73
N LYS A 425 -2.76 31.26 -23.48
CA LYS A 425 -1.90 30.69 -24.52
C LYS A 425 -2.58 29.47 -25.16
N VAL A 426 -2.69 29.54 -26.48
CA VAL A 426 -3.15 28.44 -27.34
C VAL A 426 -1.99 27.95 -28.19
N ILE A 427 -1.75 26.64 -28.18
CA ILE A 427 -0.72 26.01 -29.02
C ILE A 427 -1.39 25.05 -30.00
N SER A 428 -1.19 25.26 -31.29
CA SER A 428 -1.64 24.36 -32.34
C SER A 428 -0.61 23.28 -32.64
N PHE A 429 -1.06 22.07 -32.96
CA PHE A 429 -0.21 20.95 -33.35
C PHE A 429 -0.94 20.00 -34.30
N SER A 430 -0.19 19.33 -35.17
CA SER A 430 -0.73 18.27 -36.04
C SER A 430 -0.68 16.92 -35.33
N TYR A 431 -1.73 16.11 -35.48
CA TYR A 431 -1.79 14.76 -34.91
C TYR A 431 -1.79 13.67 -36.00
N LYS A 432 -1.78 12.39 -35.59
CA LYS A 432 -1.62 11.22 -36.46
C LYS A 432 -2.67 11.12 -37.59
N ASP A 433 -3.84 11.70 -37.39
CA ASP A 433 -4.93 11.76 -38.38
C ASP A 433 -4.78 12.93 -39.38
N LYS A 434 -3.62 13.62 -39.36
CA LYS A 434 -3.26 14.77 -40.19
C LYS A 434 -4.14 16.01 -39.96
N LYS A 435 -4.94 16.04 -38.89
CA LYS A 435 -5.69 17.23 -38.48
C LYS A 435 -4.87 18.08 -37.51
N THR A 436 -5.21 19.37 -37.46
CA THR A 436 -4.64 20.33 -36.51
C THR A 436 -5.57 20.46 -35.31
N TYR A 437 -4.99 20.33 -34.12
CA TYR A 437 -5.64 20.49 -32.83
C TYR A 437 -5.01 21.63 -32.05
N SER A 438 -5.70 22.13 -31.03
CA SER A 438 -5.18 23.15 -30.12
C SER A 438 -5.12 22.63 -28.69
N LEU A 439 -4.08 23.04 -27.96
CA LEU A 439 -3.97 22.87 -26.51
C LEU A 439 -3.98 24.24 -25.84
N THR A 440 -4.71 24.29 -24.73
CA THR A 440 -4.78 25.42 -23.79
C THR A 440 -4.56 24.93 -22.36
N HIS A 441 -4.38 25.85 -21.41
CA HIS A 441 -4.38 25.48 -20.00
C HIS A 441 -5.71 24.81 -19.62
N GLY A 442 -5.61 23.61 -19.04
CA GLY A 442 -6.76 22.78 -18.68
C GLY A 442 -7.10 21.69 -19.69
N SER A 443 -6.44 21.67 -20.86
CA SER A 443 -6.66 20.62 -21.86
C SER A 443 -6.39 19.23 -21.29
N VAL A 444 -7.35 18.32 -21.45
CA VAL A 444 -7.23 16.92 -21.07
C VAL A 444 -6.36 16.24 -22.12
N VAL A 445 -5.25 15.63 -21.67
CA VAL A 445 -4.32 14.88 -22.55
C VAL A 445 -4.27 13.39 -22.21
N LEU A 446 -4.77 13.02 -21.03
CA LEU A 446 -4.82 11.66 -20.52
C LEU A 446 -6.17 11.46 -19.82
N ALA A 447 -6.86 10.38 -20.15
CA ALA A 447 -8.13 9.99 -19.53
C ALA A 447 -8.12 8.47 -19.27
N ALA A 448 -7.81 8.06 -18.04
CA ALA A 448 -7.64 6.65 -17.70
C ALA A 448 -8.73 6.20 -16.73
N ILE A 449 -9.52 5.20 -17.13
CA ILE A 449 -10.34 4.43 -16.20
C ILE A 449 -9.47 3.28 -15.70
N THR A 450 -9.09 3.35 -14.43
CA THR A 450 -8.02 2.53 -13.82
C THR A 450 -8.23 2.44 -12.31
N SER A 451 -7.29 1.83 -11.59
CA SER A 451 -7.28 1.59 -10.15
C SER A 451 -8.30 0.57 -9.67
N CYS A 452 -7.93 -0.24 -8.68
CA CYS A 452 -8.85 -1.10 -7.93
C CYS A 452 -10.01 -0.29 -7.34
N THR A 453 -9.77 0.95 -6.88
CA THR A 453 -10.76 1.80 -6.21
C THR A 453 -12.09 1.91 -6.95
N ASN A 454 -12.03 2.08 -8.27
CA ASN A 454 -13.22 2.32 -9.09
C ASN A 454 -13.61 1.11 -9.94
N THR A 455 -12.63 0.31 -10.36
CA THR A 455 -12.89 -0.81 -11.27
C THR A 455 -13.46 -2.03 -10.55
N SER A 456 -13.35 -2.12 -9.23
CA SER A 456 -14.07 -3.09 -8.41
C SER A 456 -15.54 -2.76 -8.21
N ASN A 457 -15.98 -1.54 -8.53
CA ASN A 457 -17.35 -1.10 -8.37
C ASN A 457 -18.10 -1.24 -9.71
N SER A 458 -18.90 -2.28 -9.81
CA SER A 458 -19.77 -2.58 -10.95
C SER A 458 -20.63 -1.38 -11.36
N SER A 459 -21.27 -0.72 -10.39
CA SER A 459 -22.13 0.44 -10.65
C SER A 459 -21.36 1.58 -11.32
N SER A 460 -20.12 1.87 -10.89
CA SER A 460 -19.27 2.90 -11.49
C SER A 460 -18.85 2.59 -12.93
N MET A 461 -18.53 1.32 -13.21
CA MET A 461 -18.13 0.89 -14.55
C MET A 461 -19.30 0.83 -15.53
N ILE A 462 -20.46 0.34 -15.07
CA ILE A 462 -21.71 0.34 -15.85
C ILE A 462 -22.12 1.78 -16.17
N ALA A 463 -22.01 2.70 -15.20
CA ALA A 463 -22.32 4.11 -15.42
C ALA A 463 -21.45 4.75 -16.52
N ALA A 464 -20.15 4.47 -16.53
CA ALA A 464 -19.25 4.92 -17.58
C ALA A 464 -19.64 4.35 -18.96
N GLY A 465 -20.00 3.07 -19.02
CA GLY A 465 -20.49 2.41 -20.23
C GLY A 465 -21.80 3.00 -20.76
N LEU A 466 -22.75 3.28 -19.87
CA LEU A 466 -24.02 3.92 -20.21
C LEU A 466 -23.85 5.36 -20.69
N LEU A 467 -22.95 6.13 -20.07
CA LEU A 467 -22.61 7.47 -20.57
C LEU A 467 -21.98 7.38 -21.97
N ALA A 468 -21.06 6.44 -22.18
CA ALA A 468 -20.45 6.23 -23.49
C ALA A 468 -21.49 5.86 -24.55
N LYS A 469 -22.45 5.00 -24.20
CA LYS A 469 -23.59 4.65 -25.05
C LYS A 469 -24.41 5.89 -25.43
N LYS A 470 -24.86 6.67 -24.44
CA LYS A 470 -25.62 7.91 -24.67
C LYS A 470 -24.83 8.89 -25.55
N ALA A 471 -23.54 9.06 -25.31
CA ALA A 471 -22.70 9.96 -26.10
C ALA A 471 -22.61 9.52 -27.57
N VAL A 472 -22.28 8.25 -27.81
CA VAL A 472 -22.11 7.70 -29.17
C VAL A 472 -23.43 7.69 -29.95
N GLU A 473 -24.54 7.32 -29.32
CA GLU A 473 -25.87 7.30 -29.96
C GLU A 473 -26.34 8.70 -30.36
N ASN A 474 -25.87 9.73 -29.66
CA ASN A 474 -26.08 11.12 -30.01
C ASN A 474 -25.01 11.70 -30.96
N GLY A 475 -24.09 10.87 -31.46
CA GLY A 475 -23.06 11.29 -32.42
C GLY A 475 -21.95 12.17 -31.83
N ILE A 476 -21.75 12.12 -30.51
CA ILE A 476 -20.63 12.78 -29.83
C ILE A 476 -19.38 11.90 -29.99
N GLU A 477 -18.30 12.47 -30.51
CA GLU A 477 -17.06 11.77 -30.84
C GLU A 477 -15.95 12.08 -29.82
N SER A 478 -15.04 11.12 -29.63
CA SER A 478 -13.85 11.32 -28.79
C SER A 478 -12.80 12.19 -29.48
N ILE A 479 -12.03 12.95 -28.69
CA ILE A 479 -10.91 13.76 -29.19
C ILE A 479 -9.69 12.83 -29.43
N PRO A 480 -9.16 12.70 -30.66
CA PRO A 480 -8.18 11.65 -30.99
C PRO A 480 -6.83 11.72 -30.28
N TYR A 481 -6.34 12.92 -29.94
CA TYR A 481 -5.04 13.07 -29.28
C TYR A 481 -5.05 12.71 -27.79
N ILE A 482 -6.23 12.64 -27.17
CA ILE A 482 -6.35 12.28 -25.75
C ILE A 482 -5.97 10.82 -25.60
N LYS A 483 -4.98 10.54 -24.76
CA LYS A 483 -4.59 9.16 -24.43
C LYS A 483 -5.62 8.56 -23.47
N SER A 484 -6.68 7.98 -24.03
CA SER A 484 -7.71 7.25 -23.29
C SER A 484 -7.34 5.77 -23.09
N SER A 485 -7.73 5.21 -21.96
CA SER A 485 -7.46 3.79 -21.64
C SER A 485 -8.42 3.25 -20.59
N LEU A 486 -8.74 1.96 -20.71
CA LEU A 486 -9.49 1.18 -19.72
C LEU A 486 -8.55 0.08 -19.16
N SER A 487 -8.28 0.13 -17.87
CA SER A 487 -7.46 -0.86 -17.14
C SER A 487 -8.33 -1.52 -16.07
N PRO A 488 -9.13 -2.56 -16.41
CA PRO A 488 -10.01 -3.18 -15.44
C PRO A 488 -9.20 -3.85 -14.32
N GLY A 489 -9.73 -3.88 -13.08
CA GLY A 489 -9.06 -4.57 -11.99
C GLY A 489 -9.38 -6.07 -11.90
N SER A 490 -10.33 -6.59 -12.68
CA SER A 490 -10.48 -8.02 -12.94
C SER A 490 -11.11 -8.26 -14.32
N LYS A 491 -11.04 -9.50 -14.81
CA LYS A 491 -11.74 -9.89 -16.06
C LYS A 491 -13.26 -9.81 -15.94
N THR A 492 -13.81 -9.79 -14.72
CA THR A 492 -15.26 -9.75 -14.48
C THR A 492 -15.84 -8.45 -15.01
N VAL A 493 -15.10 -7.35 -14.84
CA VAL A 493 -15.44 -6.03 -15.38
C VAL A 493 -15.69 -6.06 -16.88
N GLN A 494 -14.78 -6.71 -17.60
CA GLN A 494 -14.91 -6.85 -19.04
C GLN A 494 -16.15 -7.68 -19.40
N LYS A 495 -16.37 -8.81 -18.71
CA LYS A 495 -17.48 -9.73 -19.01
C LYS A 495 -18.86 -9.10 -18.86
N TYR A 496 -19.14 -8.37 -17.77
CA TYR A 496 -20.46 -7.74 -17.63
C TYR A 496 -20.65 -6.54 -18.56
N LEU A 497 -19.57 -5.80 -18.90
CA LEU A 497 -19.65 -4.72 -19.89
C LEU A 497 -19.88 -5.26 -21.31
N GLU A 498 -19.28 -6.39 -21.65
CA GLU A 498 -19.52 -7.11 -22.91
C GLU A 498 -20.95 -7.65 -22.96
N ALA A 499 -21.40 -8.34 -21.91
CA ALA A 499 -22.74 -8.91 -21.83
C ALA A 499 -23.83 -7.83 -21.94
N GLY A 500 -23.62 -6.67 -21.33
CA GLY A 500 -24.52 -5.51 -21.46
C GLY A 500 -24.35 -4.70 -22.76
N GLY A 501 -23.44 -5.09 -23.66
CA GLY A 501 -23.14 -4.37 -24.89
C GLY A 501 -22.48 -3.00 -24.69
N LEU A 502 -22.03 -2.67 -23.48
CA LEU A 502 -21.48 -1.37 -23.11
C LEU A 502 -20.00 -1.21 -23.47
N LEU A 503 -19.22 -2.30 -23.52
CA LEU A 503 -17.79 -2.24 -23.81
C LEU A 503 -17.50 -1.62 -25.20
N HIS A 504 -18.27 -2.01 -26.21
CA HIS A 504 -18.15 -1.47 -27.57
C HIS A 504 -18.28 0.06 -27.65
N TYR A 505 -19.15 0.64 -26.82
CA TYR A 505 -19.32 2.09 -26.78
C TYR A 505 -18.15 2.79 -26.11
N LEU A 506 -17.56 2.19 -25.07
CA LEU A 506 -16.32 2.68 -24.45
C LEU A 506 -15.17 2.63 -25.46
N GLU A 507 -15.04 1.54 -26.23
CA GLU A 507 -14.04 1.38 -27.28
C GLU A 507 -14.18 2.42 -28.41
N LYS A 508 -15.40 2.72 -28.84
CA LYS A 508 -15.67 3.82 -29.80
C LYS A 508 -15.17 5.18 -29.30
N LEU A 509 -15.14 5.40 -27.98
CA LEU A 509 -14.60 6.60 -27.36
C LEU A 509 -13.08 6.50 -27.04
N GLY A 510 -12.45 5.39 -27.41
CA GLY A 510 -11.01 5.14 -27.22
C GLY A 510 -10.64 4.45 -25.91
N PHE A 511 -11.61 4.10 -25.06
CA PHE A 511 -11.38 3.39 -23.80
C PHE A 511 -11.24 1.88 -24.03
N TYR A 512 -10.22 1.48 -24.77
CA TYR A 512 -9.87 0.08 -24.99
C TYR A 512 -9.19 -0.53 -23.76
N ASN A 513 -9.37 -1.84 -23.57
CA ASN A 513 -8.66 -2.59 -22.56
C ASN A 513 -7.15 -2.55 -22.84
N VAL A 514 -6.35 -2.13 -21.85
CA VAL A 514 -4.88 -2.01 -21.95
C VAL A 514 -4.13 -2.98 -21.04
N GLY A 515 -4.84 -3.88 -20.35
CA GLY A 515 -4.30 -4.78 -19.32
C GLY A 515 -4.61 -4.30 -17.90
N ASN A 516 -4.30 -5.14 -16.90
CA ASN A 516 -4.54 -4.84 -15.49
C ASN A 516 -3.37 -4.02 -14.93
N ARG A 517 -3.53 -2.71 -14.85
CA ARG A 517 -2.49 -1.80 -14.35
C ARG A 517 -2.89 -1.16 -13.03
N ASN A 518 -2.04 -1.31 -12.02
CA ASN A 518 -2.06 -0.44 -10.84
C ASN A 518 -1.00 0.69 -10.98
N PHE A 519 -1.26 1.86 -10.40
CA PHE A 519 -0.36 3.03 -10.51
C PHE A 519 0.57 3.16 -9.31
N GLU A 520 1.87 3.22 -9.57
CA GLU A 520 2.86 3.66 -8.57
C GLU A 520 2.98 5.19 -8.53
N GLY A 521 2.20 5.85 -7.66
CA GLY A 521 2.35 7.28 -7.42
C GLY A 521 2.02 8.16 -8.64
N ARG A 522 2.96 9.04 -9.06
CA ARG A 522 2.68 10.14 -10.01
C ARG A 522 2.32 9.64 -11.41
N ILE A 523 1.18 10.12 -11.95
CA ILE A 523 0.53 9.60 -13.17
C ILE A 523 1.38 9.73 -14.45
N HIS A 524 1.88 10.93 -14.78
CA HIS A 524 2.71 11.16 -15.97
C HIS A 524 3.62 12.39 -15.81
N PRO A 525 4.91 12.34 -16.22
CA PRO A 525 5.88 13.43 -15.96
C PRO A 525 5.53 14.76 -16.65
N LEU A 526 4.83 14.71 -17.80
CA LEU A 526 4.42 15.91 -18.54
C LEU A 526 3.09 16.51 -18.05
N VAL A 527 2.36 15.83 -17.16
CA VAL A 527 1.06 16.30 -16.68
C VAL A 527 1.23 17.01 -15.34
N LYS A 528 1.05 18.34 -15.35
CA LYS A 528 1.21 19.19 -14.16
C LYS A 528 -0.02 19.19 -13.23
N ALA A 529 -1.21 18.93 -13.77
CA ALA A 529 -2.49 18.93 -13.06
C ALA A 529 -3.19 17.58 -13.25
N ASN A 530 -3.53 16.91 -12.16
CA ASN A 530 -4.18 15.60 -12.17
C ASN A 530 -5.42 15.65 -11.28
N TYR A 531 -6.52 15.08 -11.75
CA TYR A 531 -7.77 15.02 -11.00
C TYR A 531 -8.22 13.56 -10.85
N LEU A 532 -8.50 13.16 -9.61
CA LEU A 532 -9.23 11.92 -9.33
C LEU A 532 -10.72 12.19 -9.56
N ALA A 533 -11.39 11.28 -10.27
CA ALA A 533 -12.81 11.40 -10.61
C ALA A 533 -13.43 10.00 -10.78
N SER A 534 -14.76 9.92 -10.70
CA SER A 534 -15.51 8.71 -11.05
C SER A 534 -15.27 8.32 -12.52
N PRO A 535 -15.35 7.02 -12.89
CA PRO A 535 -15.24 6.59 -14.28
C PRO A 535 -16.17 7.34 -15.24
N VAL A 536 -17.39 7.67 -14.81
CA VAL A 536 -18.34 8.47 -15.60
C VAL A 536 -17.81 9.88 -15.90
N LEU A 537 -17.21 10.55 -14.91
CA LEU A 537 -16.62 11.88 -15.07
C LEU A 537 -15.33 11.82 -15.90
N VAL A 538 -14.56 10.74 -15.82
CA VAL A 538 -13.39 10.53 -16.70
C VAL A 538 -13.82 10.49 -18.17
N VAL A 539 -14.87 9.73 -18.50
CA VAL A 539 -15.42 9.69 -19.86
C VAL A 539 -15.96 11.07 -20.24
N LEU A 540 -16.79 11.70 -19.39
CA LEU A 540 -17.39 13.01 -19.67
C LEU A 540 -16.33 14.10 -19.93
N LEU A 541 -15.34 14.23 -19.07
CA LEU A 541 -14.27 15.22 -19.22
C LEU A 541 -13.35 14.92 -20.41
N SER A 542 -13.21 13.66 -20.81
CA SER A 542 -12.49 13.32 -22.04
C SER A 542 -13.24 13.75 -23.30
N LEU A 543 -14.58 13.75 -23.28
CA LEU A 543 -15.41 14.25 -24.37
C LEU A 543 -15.37 15.78 -24.43
N ILE A 544 -15.41 16.45 -23.27
CA ILE A 544 -15.29 17.92 -23.18
C ILE A 544 -13.88 18.37 -23.59
N GLY A 545 -12.84 17.60 -23.22
CA GLY A 545 -11.46 17.85 -23.60
C GLY A 545 -10.74 18.92 -22.79
N ASN A 546 -11.40 19.56 -21.82
CA ASN A 546 -10.82 20.60 -21.01
C ASN A 546 -11.47 20.66 -19.62
N VAL A 547 -10.68 20.84 -18.55
CA VAL A 547 -11.20 21.04 -17.18
C VAL A 547 -11.48 22.51 -16.85
N ASN A 548 -10.97 23.44 -17.68
CA ASN A 548 -11.13 24.88 -17.51
C ASN A 548 -12.37 25.40 -18.26
N VAL A 549 -13.49 24.70 -18.15
CA VAL A 549 -14.79 25.10 -18.72
C VAL A 549 -15.89 24.84 -17.70
N ASP A 550 -16.96 25.63 -17.74
CA ASP A 550 -18.13 25.39 -16.91
C ASP A 550 -18.89 24.16 -17.39
N VAL A 551 -18.67 23.03 -16.72
CA VAL A 551 -19.29 21.74 -17.05
C VAL A 551 -20.81 21.77 -16.84
N ALA A 552 -21.32 22.60 -15.93
CA ALA A 552 -22.75 22.67 -15.62
C ALA A 552 -23.57 23.29 -16.78
N SER A 553 -22.96 24.23 -17.52
CA SER A 553 -23.57 24.85 -18.70
C SER A 553 -23.06 24.31 -20.04
N TYR A 554 -22.10 23.38 -20.02
CA TYR A 554 -21.51 22.82 -21.24
C TYR A 554 -22.56 22.05 -22.07
N THR A 555 -22.60 22.34 -23.37
CA THR A 555 -23.46 21.64 -24.34
C THR A 555 -22.64 21.08 -25.49
N PHE A 556 -22.89 19.81 -25.81
CA PHE A 556 -22.40 19.19 -27.02
C PHE A 556 -23.33 19.54 -28.18
N THR A 557 -22.75 19.86 -29.34
CA THR A 557 -23.50 20.01 -30.58
C THR A 557 -23.31 18.76 -31.42
N THR A 558 -24.39 18.02 -31.66
CA THR A 558 -24.38 16.81 -32.48
C THR A 558 -24.23 17.15 -33.97
N LYS A 559 -23.92 16.15 -34.81
CA LYS A 559 -23.85 16.33 -36.27
C LYS A 559 -25.15 16.86 -36.88
N GLY A 560 -26.30 16.58 -36.26
CA GLY A 560 -27.62 17.07 -36.67
C GLY A 560 -27.97 18.47 -36.12
N GLY A 561 -27.06 19.13 -35.40
CA GLY A 561 -27.28 20.46 -34.81
C GLY A 561 -28.04 20.45 -33.48
N GLN A 562 -28.47 19.29 -32.96
CA GLN A 562 -29.09 19.19 -31.64
C GLN A 562 -28.06 19.50 -30.54
N LYS A 563 -28.48 20.30 -29.56
CA LYS A 563 -27.67 20.60 -28.36
C LYS A 563 -28.04 19.65 -27.23
N ILE A 564 -27.04 19.05 -26.59
CA ILE A 564 -27.19 18.11 -25.48
C ILE A 564 -26.35 18.62 -24.31
N LYS A 565 -26.92 18.76 -23.11
CA LYS A 565 -26.14 19.18 -21.96
C LYS A 565 -25.22 18.05 -21.52
N ALA A 566 -24.01 18.39 -21.10
CA ALA A 566 -23.02 17.42 -20.63
C ALA A 566 -23.55 16.53 -19.50
N LEU A 567 -24.26 17.13 -18.54
CA LEU A 567 -24.79 16.41 -17.38
C LEU A 567 -25.97 15.48 -17.71
N ASP A 568 -26.68 15.71 -18.83
CA ASP A 568 -27.78 14.84 -19.27
C ASP A 568 -27.29 13.45 -19.74
N LEU A 569 -25.98 13.33 -20.02
CA LEU A 569 -25.35 12.06 -20.38
C LEU A 569 -25.08 11.15 -19.17
N ILE A 570 -25.11 11.68 -17.94
CA ILE A 570 -24.88 10.89 -16.73
C ILE A 570 -26.12 10.01 -16.49
N PRO A 571 -25.96 8.67 -16.40
CA PRO A 571 -27.09 7.77 -16.17
C PRO A 571 -27.63 7.90 -14.74
N LYS A 572 -28.93 7.66 -14.57
CA LYS A 572 -29.55 7.59 -13.25
C LYS A 572 -29.25 6.26 -12.55
N LYS A 573 -29.34 6.24 -11.21
CA LYS A 573 -29.12 5.04 -10.39
C LYS A 573 -30.03 3.87 -10.78
N GLU A 574 -31.28 4.13 -11.16
CA GLU A 574 -32.21 3.09 -11.61
C GLU A 574 -31.74 2.40 -12.89
N GLU A 575 -31.22 3.18 -13.85
CA GLU A 575 -30.66 2.64 -15.10
C GLU A 575 -29.45 1.74 -14.81
N ILE A 576 -28.58 2.17 -13.89
CA ILE A 576 -27.39 1.41 -13.50
C ILE A 576 -27.78 0.09 -12.81
N ASN A 577 -28.70 0.16 -11.84
CA ASN A 577 -29.16 -1.01 -11.10
C ASN A 577 -29.84 -2.05 -12.01
N ALA A 578 -30.65 -1.60 -12.97
CA ALA A 578 -31.30 -2.49 -13.93
C ALA A 578 -30.28 -3.26 -14.79
N TYR A 579 -29.22 -2.58 -15.26
CA TYR A 579 -28.13 -3.25 -15.98
C TYR A 579 -27.36 -4.21 -15.08
N GLU A 580 -27.06 -3.82 -13.85
CA GLU A 580 -26.33 -4.67 -12.92
C GLU A 580 -27.11 -5.96 -12.61
N GLU A 581 -28.39 -5.86 -12.27
CA GLU A 581 -29.26 -7.01 -12.01
C GLU A 581 -29.39 -7.92 -13.23
N GLN A 582 -29.49 -7.33 -14.43
CA GLN A 582 -29.66 -8.09 -15.66
C GLN A 582 -28.37 -8.82 -16.09
N TYR A 583 -27.21 -8.19 -16.00
CA TYR A 583 -25.99 -8.67 -16.63
C TYR A 583 -24.90 -9.14 -15.67
N LEU A 584 -24.87 -8.71 -14.40
CA LEU A 584 -23.87 -9.18 -13.44
C LEU A 584 -24.34 -10.49 -12.79
N LYS A 585 -23.70 -11.59 -13.16
CA LYS A 585 -24.08 -12.94 -12.73
C LYS A 585 -22.95 -13.64 -11.97
N SER A 586 -23.33 -14.47 -11.00
CA SER A 586 -22.39 -15.19 -10.12
C SER A 586 -21.49 -16.14 -10.91
N GLU A 587 -22.05 -16.75 -11.97
CA GLU A 587 -21.36 -17.65 -12.88
C GLU A 587 -20.14 -17.00 -13.54
N MET A 588 -20.18 -15.69 -13.78
CA MET A 588 -19.05 -14.95 -14.35
C MET A 588 -17.83 -15.00 -13.43
N TYR A 589 -18.03 -14.84 -12.12
CA TYR A 589 -16.96 -14.93 -11.13
C TYR A 589 -16.40 -16.35 -11.08
N THR A 590 -17.27 -17.37 -10.99
CA THR A 590 -16.81 -18.76 -10.93
C THR A 590 -16.03 -19.16 -12.18
N ASP A 591 -16.46 -18.76 -13.38
CA ASP A 591 -15.80 -19.09 -14.64
C ASP A 591 -14.42 -18.44 -14.76
N ILE A 592 -14.31 -17.18 -14.36
CA ILE A 592 -13.04 -16.44 -14.37
C ILE A 592 -12.06 -17.04 -13.36
N TYR A 593 -12.51 -17.24 -12.13
CA TYR A 593 -11.64 -17.61 -11.03
C TYR A 593 -11.27 -19.10 -11.00
N LYS A 594 -12.06 -19.96 -11.66
CA LYS A 594 -11.70 -21.38 -11.84
C LYS A 594 -10.34 -21.56 -12.52
N ASN A 595 -10.01 -20.70 -13.48
CA ASN A 595 -8.79 -20.81 -14.29
C ASN A 595 -7.80 -19.65 -14.05
N VAL A 596 -8.00 -18.82 -13.03
CA VAL A 596 -7.20 -17.60 -12.79
C VAL A 596 -5.69 -17.87 -12.75
N LYS A 597 -5.28 -19.04 -12.23
CA LYS A 597 -3.87 -19.45 -12.13
C LYS A 597 -3.22 -19.77 -13.49
N TYR A 598 -4.02 -20.02 -14.52
CA TYR A 598 -3.58 -20.46 -15.85
C TYR A 598 -3.93 -19.46 -16.96
N VAL A 599 -4.45 -18.27 -16.60
CA VAL A 599 -4.95 -17.28 -17.59
C VAL A 599 -3.90 -16.75 -18.55
N ASN A 600 -2.61 -16.87 -18.19
CA ASN A 600 -1.51 -16.32 -18.95
C ASN A 600 -0.63 -17.43 -19.53
N LYS A 601 -0.69 -17.59 -20.86
CA LYS A 601 0.10 -18.59 -21.59
C LYS A 601 1.60 -18.42 -21.36
N TYR A 602 2.10 -17.19 -21.41
CA TYR A 602 3.52 -16.91 -21.26
C TYR A 602 4.02 -17.28 -19.86
N TRP A 603 3.21 -17.04 -18.82
CA TRP A 603 3.52 -17.48 -17.45
C TRP A 603 3.58 -19.01 -17.34
N ASN A 604 2.60 -19.71 -17.92
CA ASN A 604 2.53 -21.16 -17.87
C ASN A 604 3.79 -21.79 -18.51
N ASP A 605 4.25 -21.20 -19.62
CA ASP A 605 5.40 -21.66 -20.39
C ASP A 605 6.77 -21.36 -19.75
N ILE A 606 6.82 -20.55 -18.67
CA ILE A 606 8.06 -20.28 -17.95
C ILE A 606 8.60 -21.59 -17.36
N LYS A 607 9.79 -21.99 -17.79
CA LYS A 607 10.55 -23.10 -17.18
C LYS A 607 11.35 -22.58 -16.00
N ILE A 608 11.27 -23.29 -14.88
CA ILE A 608 12.06 -23.05 -13.67
C ILE A 608 12.79 -24.33 -13.27
N LYS A 609 13.88 -24.18 -12.52
CA LYS A 609 14.45 -25.28 -11.73
C LYS A 609 13.73 -25.29 -10.38
N GLU A 610 13.35 -26.48 -9.89
CA GLU A 610 12.62 -26.65 -8.62
C GLU A 610 13.60 -26.96 -7.47
N ASP A 611 14.63 -26.11 -7.32
CA ASP A 611 15.63 -26.25 -6.27
C ASP A 611 15.21 -25.49 -5.00
N LYS A 612 15.58 -26.03 -3.83
CA LYS A 612 15.24 -25.41 -2.52
C LYS A 612 15.93 -24.08 -2.28
N LEU A 613 17.20 -24.00 -2.67
CA LEU A 613 18.03 -22.80 -2.63
C LEU A 613 18.00 -22.16 -4.01
N TYR A 614 17.99 -20.82 -4.05
CA TYR A 614 17.98 -20.10 -5.31
C TYR A 614 19.37 -20.09 -5.93
N GLU A 615 19.47 -20.43 -7.21
CA GLU A 615 20.72 -20.32 -7.97
C GLU A 615 20.92 -18.87 -8.43
N TRP A 616 21.74 -18.12 -7.69
CA TRP A 616 22.03 -16.73 -7.99
C TRP A 616 22.87 -16.59 -9.26
N ASP A 617 22.39 -15.79 -10.22
CA ASP A 617 23.15 -15.41 -11.43
C ASP A 617 23.87 -14.08 -11.20
N GLU A 618 25.21 -14.11 -11.17
CA GLU A 618 26.05 -12.91 -10.98
C GLU A 618 25.93 -11.88 -12.13
N ASN A 619 25.44 -12.31 -13.30
CA ASN A 619 25.18 -11.42 -14.43
C ASN A 619 23.78 -10.80 -14.38
N SER A 620 22.92 -11.25 -13.46
CA SER A 620 21.59 -10.70 -13.29
C SER A 620 21.64 -9.21 -12.98
N THR A 621 20.75 -8.46 -13.64
CA THR A 621 20.48 -7.05 -13.31
C THR A 621 19.12 -6.86 -12.63
N TYR A 622 18.42 -7.95 -12.29
CA TYR A 622 17.09 -7.92 -11.65
C TYR A 622 17.06 -8.61 -10.29
N ILE A 623 17.76 -9.74 -10.13
CA ILE A 623 17.78 -10.58 -8.92
C ILE A 623 19.23 -10.75 -8.49
N HIS A 624 19.63 -10.08 -7.42
CA HIS A 624 20.98 -10.15 -6.86
C HIS A 624 20.89 -10.52 -5.39
N LYS A 625 21.86 -11.30 -4.90
CA LYS A 625 21.93 -11.69 -3.49
C LYS A 625 22.33 -10.48 -2.64
N PRO A 626 21.44 -9.95 -1.79
CA PRO A 626 21.76 -8.78 -1.01
C PRO A 626 22.74 -9.12 0.13
N PRO A 627 23.61 -8.17 0.52
CA PRO A 627 24.63 -8.41 1.54
C PRO A 627 24.10 -8.32 2.98
N PHE A 628 22.77 -8.37 3.19
CA PHE A 628 22.16 -8.10 4.50
C PHE A 628 22.60 -9.08 5.59
N PHE A 629 22.90 -10.33 5.21
CA PHE A 629 23.26 -11.42 6.10
C PHE A 629 24.74 -11.82 6.00
N ASP A 630 25.54 -11.06 5.24
CA ASP A 630 26.98 -11.34 5.08
C ASP A 630 27.66 -11.35 6.45
N ASN A 631 28.49 -12.38 6.69
CA ASN A 631 29.22 -12.59 7.93
C ASN A 631 28.35 -12.71 9.19
N MET A 632 27.05 -12.98 9.04
CA MET A 632 26.14 -13.13 10.18
C MET A 632 26.57 -14.29 11.08
N LYS A 633 26.60 -14.05 12.40
CA LYS A 633 26.89 -15.04 13.44
C LYS A 633 25.62 -15.37 14.24
N LEU A 634 25.62 -16.56 14.86
CA LEU A 634 24.54 -17.01 15.76
C LEU A 634 24.38 -16.11 16.99
N GLU A 635 25.48 -15.59 17.52
CA GLU A 635 25.44 -14.56 18.55
C GLU A 635 25.43 -13.16 17.91
N PRO A 636 24.54 -12.26 18.34
CA PRO A 636 24.52 -10.87 17.87
C PRO A 636 25.81 -10.13 18.21
N GLU A 637 26.22 -9.22 17.34
CA GLU A 637 27.31 -8.29 17.62
C GLU A 637 26.90 -7.28 18.68
N LYS A 638 27.87 -6.78 19.45
CA LYS A 638 27.62 -5.71 20.42
C LYS A 638 27.29 -4.41 19.67
N ILE A 639 26.33 -3.66 20.19
CA ILE A 639 26.06 -2.31 19.70
C ILE A 639 27.13 -1.38 20.24
N HIS A 640 27.73 -0.59 19.35
CA HIS A 640 28.74 0.41 19.69
C HIS A 640 28.18 1.82 19.48
N ASP A 641 28.69 2.75 20.28
CA ASP A 641 28.44 4.19 20.07
C ASP A 641 28.83 4.61 18.66
N VAL A 642 28.04 5.50 18.07
CA VAL A 642 28.41 6.16 16.82
C VAL A 642 29.41 7.26 17.16
N LYS A 643 30.57 7.29 16.51
CA LYS A 643 31.65 8.25 16.84
C LYS A 643 32.01 9.08 15.63
N ASN A 644 32.03 10.40 15.80
CA ASN A 644 32.46 11.37 14.79
C ASN A 644 31.79 11.17 13.42
N ALA A 645 30.52 10.79 13.40
CA ALA A 645 29.79 10.59 12.16
C ALA A 645 29.55 11.92 11.44
N HIS A 646 29.60 11.89 10.11
CA HIS A 646 29.32 13.05 9.28
C HIS A 646 27.85 13.10 8.83
N MET A 647 27.37 14.31 8.56
CA MET A 647 26.05 14.51 7.95
C MET A 647 26.09 14.15 6.46
N LEU A 648 25.36 13.11 6.05
CA LEU A 648 25.20 12.77 4.64
C LEU A 648 24.18 13.67 3.95
N LEU A 649 23.10 14.03 4.65
CA LEU A 649 22.00 14.84 4.12
C LEU A 649 21.42 15.74 5.22
N LEU A 650 21.08 16.98 4.83
CA LEU A 650 20.29 17.89 5.64
C LEU A 650 18.97 18.19 4.91
N LEU A 651 17.88 17.63 5.40
CA LEU A 651 16.60 17.63 4.72
C LEU A 651 15.57 18.54 5.41
N GLY A 652 14.51 18.88 4.68
CA GLY A 652 13.36 19.63 5.21
C GLY A 652 12.26 18.72 5.74
N ASP A 653 11.04 19.26 5.76
CA ASP A 653 9.83 18.56 6.18
C ASP A 653 9.28 17.66 5.06
N SER A 654 8.44 16.70 5.46
CA SER A 654 7.62 15.83 4.61
C SER A 654 8.43 15.14 3.50
N ILE A 655 9.62 14.64 3.85
CA ILE A 655 10.44 13.83 2.95
C ILE A 655 9.77 12.47 2.75
N THR A 656 9.08 12.35 1.62
CA THR A 656 8.39 11.09 1.28
C THR A 656 9.35 9.92 1.03
N THR A 657 8.84 8.69 1.16
CA THR A 657 9.56 7.47 0.74
C THR A 657 9.87 7.43 -0.75
N ASP A 658 9.22 8.25 -1.60
CA ASP A 658 9.58 8.43 -3.01
C ASP A 658 10.82 9.32 -3.20
N HIS A 659 11.06 10.27 -2.29
CA HIS A 659 12.32 11.00 -2.26
C HIS A 659 13.48 10.09 -1.81
N ILE A 660 13.23 9.23 -0.82
CA ILE A 660 14.23 8.31 -0.26
C ILE A 660 14.50 7.13 -1.21
N SER A 661 13.45 6.50 -1.75
CA SER A 661 13.53 5.34 -2.64
C SER A 661 12.53 5.52 -3.80
N PRO A 662 12.92 6.22 -4.88
CA PRO A 662 12.09 6.37 -6.06
C PRO A 662 11.74 5.01 -6.66
N ALA A 663 10.55 4.88 -7.26
CA ALA A 663 10.10 3.65 -7.92
C ALA A 663 9.96 3.78 -9.44
N GLY A 664 9.80 5.00 -9.96
CA GLY A 664 9.60 5.26 -11.39
C GLY A 664 10.87 5.16 -12.24
N MET A 665 10.91 5.95 -13.31
CA MET A 665 12.00 5.93 -14.29
C MET A 665 13.39 6.20 -13.69
N ILE A 666 14.37 5.45 -14.19
CA ILE A 666 15.79 5.66 -13.89
C ILE A 666 16.33 6.79 -14.76
N HIS A 667 16.73 7.90 -14.14
CA HIS A 667 17.20 9.09 -14.87
C HIS A 667 18.61 8.88 -15.45
N LYS A 668 18.88 9.39 -16.66
CA LYS A 668 20.17 9.22 -17.36
C LYS A 668 21.39 9.77 -16.61
N SER A 669 21.18 10.74 -15.72
CA SER A 669 22.27 11.29 -14.90
C SER A 669 22.50 10.53 -13.59
N SER A 670 21.74 9.47 -13.30
CA SER A 670 21.82 8.76 -12.01
C SER A 670 22.94 7.71 -11.98
N GLU A 671 23.42 7.39 -10.78
CA GLU A 671 24.40 6.32 -10.57
C GLU A 671 23.85 4.94 -10.96
N ALA A 672 22.54 4.72 -10.77
CA ALA A 672 21.89 3.49 -11.22
C ALA A 672 21.92 3.35 -12.75
N TYR A 673 21.72 4.45 -13.50
CA TYR A 673 21.90 4.45 -14.95
C TYR A 673 23.33 4.10 -15.34
N LYS A 674 24.33 4.77 -14.75
CA LYS A 674 25.75 4.48 -15.03
C LYS A 674 26.11 3.01 -14.79
N PHE A 675 25.62 2.43 -13.69
CA PHE A 675 25.79 1.01 -13.38
C PHE A 675 25.11 0.08 -14.40
N LEU A 676 23.86 0.34 -14.77
CA LEU A 676 23.17 -0.46 -15.78
C LEU A 676 23.85 -0.34 -17.15
N LYS A 677 24.37 0.83 -17.51
CA LYS A 677 25.17 1.03 -18.73
C LYS A 677 26.48 0.26 -18.70
N SER A 678 27.18 0.18 -17.57
CA SER A 678 28.40 -0.63 -17.46
C SER A 678 28.12 -2.13 -17.57
N LYS A 679 26.88 -2.56 -17.33
CA LYS A 679 26.36 -3.91 -17.60
C LYS A 679 25.78 -4.08 -19.01
N ASN A 680 26.04 -3.14 -19.93
CA ASN A 680 25.58 -3.15 -21.33
C ASN A 680 24.05 -3.13 -21.52
N ILE A 681 23.28 -2.63 -20.54
CA ILE A 681 21.83 -2.49 -20.66
C ILE A 681 21.46 -1.32 -21.59
N ARG A 682 20.53 -1.54 -22.52
CA ARG A 682 20.04 -0.51 -23.46
C ARG A 682 19.06 0.43 -22.77
N ASP A 683 18.92 1.66 -23.27
CA ASP A 683 18.03 2.67 -22.67
C ASP A 683 16.56 2.19 -22.61
N GLU A 684 16.12 1.42 -23.60
CA GLU A 684 14.78 0.81 -23.66
C GLU A 684 14.55 -0.33 -22.66
N ASP A 685 15.64 -0.93 -22.15
CA ASP A 685 15.61 -2.08 -21.23
C ASP A 685 15.89 -1.67 -19.77
N LEU A 686 16.10 -0.39 -19.48
CA LEU A 686 16.39 0.10 -18.12
C LEU A 686 15.28 -0.30 -17.14
N ASN A 687 14.03 -0.30 -17.60
CA ASN A 687 12.83 -0.48 -16.79
C ASN A 687 12.74 0.61 -15.69
N THR A 688 11.99 0.37 -14.62
CA THR A 688 11.82 1.31 -13.49
C THR A 688 12.63 0.87 -12.27
N TYR A 689 12.86 1.76 -11.31
CA TYR A 689 13.45 1.37 -10.01
C TYR A 689 12.60 0.30 -9.30
N GLY A 690 11.26 0.38 -9.38
CA GLY A 690 10.35 -0.60 -8.82
C GLY A 690 10.62 -2.01 -9.35
N ALA A 691 10.83 -2.15 -10.65
CA ALA A 691 11.14 -3.44 -11.27
C ALA A 691 12.52 -3.98 -10.85
N ARG A 692 13.43 -3.11 -10.40
CA ARG A 692 14.82 -3.46 -9.99
C ARG A 692 14.95 -3.77 -8.50
N ARG A 693 13.85 -3.85 -7.75
CA ARG A 693 13.88 -4.06 -6.29
C ARG A 693 14.46 -5.39 -5.82
N GLY A 694 14.59 -6.38 -6.69
CA GLY A 694 15.32 -7.61 -6.40
C GLY A 694 16.85 -7.47 -6.51
N ASN A 695 17.36 -6.30 -6.91
CA ASN A 695 18.78 -6.04 -7.08
C ASN A 695 19.24 -4.87 -6.21
N ASP A 696 19.92 -5.18 -5.11
CA ASP A 696 20.39 -4.17 -4.15
C ASP A 696 21.41 -3.20 -4.76
N GLN A 697 22.23 -3.64 -5.72
CA GLN A 697 23.23 -2.80 -6.37
C GLN A 697 22.58 -1.65 -7.16
N VAL A 698 21.43 -1.88 -7.78
CA VAL A 698 20.65 -0.83 -8.44
C VAL A 698 19.94 0.04 -7.40
N MET A 699 19.31 -0.58 -6.40
CA MET A 699 18.47 0.13 -5.45
C MET A 699 19.25 1.03 -4.48
N VAL A 700 20.44 0.62 -4.03
CA VAL A 700 21.32 1.47 -3.22
C VAL A 700 21.76 2.72 -3.99
N ARG A 701 22.02 2.59 -5.30
CA ARG A 701 22.32 3.71 -6.21
C ARG A 701 21.10 4.58 -6.50
N GLY A 702 19.90 4.02 -6.38
CA GLY A 702 18.63 4.73 -6.46
C GLY A 702 18.23 5.44 -5.17
N THR A 703 18.88 5.13 -4.04
CA THR A 703 18.53 5.70 -2.75
C THR A 703 18.91 7.17 -2.70
N PHE A 704 17.95 8.03 -2.37
CA PHE A 704 18.01 9.50 -2.49
C PHE A 704 18.28 10.01 -3.91
N ALA A 705 18.03 9.20 -4.95
CA ALA A 705 18.26 9.57 -6.35
C ALA A 705 17.11 10.39 -6.99
N ASN A 706 16.16 10.88 -6.18
CA ASN A 706 15.03 11.65 -6.69
C ASN A 706 15.48 13.04 -7.15
N ILE A 707 15.18 13.40 -8.41
CA ILE A 707 15.55 14.69 -9.01
C ILE A 707 14.88 15.91 -8.34
N ARG A 708 13.92 15.68 -7.44
CA ARG A 708 13.24 16.73 -6.68
C ARG A 708 13.67 16.77 -5.21
N LEU A 709 14.62 15.95 -4.80
CA LEU A 709 15.17 16.00 -3.45
C LEU A 709 15.73 17.41 -3.19
N ILE A 710 15.36 17.97 -2.04
CA ILE A 710 15.89 19.25 -1.58
C ILE A 710 16.81 18.94 -0.40
N ASN A 711 18.11 18.94 -0.68
CA ASN A 711 19.15 18.81 0.33
C ASN A 711 19.72 20.20 0.62
N LYS A 712 19.55 20.69 1.86
CA LYS A 712 19.97 22.03 2.29
C LYS A 712 21.49 22.20 2.28
N LEU A 713 22.26 21.12 2.17
CA LEU A 713 23.72 21.17 1.97
C LEU A 713 24.10 21.60 0.54
N CYS A 714 23.18 21.51 -0.42
CA CYS A 714 23.43 21.82 -1.82
C CYS A 714 22.73 23.11 -2.25
N PRO A 715 23.32 23.88 -3.19
CA PRO A 715 22.68 25.08 -3.74
C PRO A 715 21.46 24.73 -4.61
N ASP A 716 21.51 23.60 -5.31
CA ASP A 716 20.48 23.17 -6.26
C ASP A 716 19.70 21.96 -5.75
N LYS A 717 18.41 21.91 -6.09
CA LYS A 717 17.59 20.70 -5.93
C LYS A 717 18.13 19.57 -6.80
N GLY A 718 18.09 18.36 -6.28
CA GLY A 718 18.53 17.17 -7.00
C GLY A 718 19.11 16.10 -6.07
N PRO A 719 19.55 14.98 -6.67
CA PRO A 719 20.01 13.80 -5.93
C PRO A 719 21.48 13.92 -5.49
N ASN A 720 21.87 15.08 -4.99
CA ASN A 720 23.26 15.41 -4.68
C ASN A 720 23.44 15.76 -3.20
N THR A 721 24.68 15.63 -2.74
CA THR A 721 25.13 16.09 -1.43
C THR A 721 26.56 16.63 -1.50
N VAL A 722 27.01 17.25 -0.41
CA VAL A 722 28.40 17.68 -0.24
C VAL A 722 29.14 16.60 0.53
N HIS A 723 30.21 16.06 -0.05
CA HIS A 723 31.17 15.26 0.71
C HIS A 723 32.04 16.22 1.53
N ILE A 724 31.76 16.33 2.83
CA ILE A 724 32.28 17.37 3.72
C ILE A 724 33.83 17.38 3.76
N PRO A 725 34.54 16.24 3.91
CA PRO A 725 35.99 16.24 3.93
C PRO A 725 36.63 16.82 2.66
N SER A 726 36.08 16.51 1.48
CA SER A 726 36.63 16.99 0.20
C SER A 726 35.97 18.26 -0.33
N LYS A 727 34.89 18.74 0.30
CA LYS A 727 34.07 19.89 -0.12
C LYS A 727 33.52 19.79 -1.55
N GLN A 728 33.36 18.57 -2.06
CA GLN A 728 32.88 18.33 -3.42
C GLN A 728 31.38 18.00 -3.40
N ILE A 729 30.62 18.63 -4.30
CA ILE A 729 29.24 18.21 -4.59
C ILE A 729 29.29 16.98 -5.50
N MET A 730 28.63 15.91 -5.09
CA MET A 730 28.50 14.67 -5.86
C MET A 730 27.16 14.00 -5.58
N SER A 731 26.87 12.89 -6.25
CA SER A 731 25.64 12.15 -5.96
C SER A 731 25.65 11.62 -4.52
N VAL A 732 24.47 11.43 -3.92
CA VAL A 732 24.37 10.87 -2.56
C VAL A 732 25.06 9.51 -2.44
N TYR A 733 24.92 8.66 -3.46
CA TYR A 733 25.57 7.36 -3.52
C TYR A 733 27.11 7.49 -3.53
N GLU A 734 27.68 8.33 -4.39
CA GLU A 734 29.13 8.53 -4.45
C GLU A 734 29.70 9.03 -3.11
N ALA A 735 29.04 10.01 -2.48
CA ALA A 735 29.45 10.52 -1.18
C ALA A 735 29.41 9.44 -0.10
N ALA A 736 28.32 8.66 -0.04
CA ALA A 736 28.20 7.55 0.90
C ALA A 736 29.28 6.48 0.71
N MET A 737 29.61 6.15 -0.55
CA MET A 737 30.69 5.19 -0.84
C MET A 737 32.06 5.73 -0.43
N LYS A 738 32.34 7.04 -0.59
CA LYS A 738 33.59 7.65 -0.10
C LYS A 738 33.69 7.58 1.42
N TYR A 739 32.64 7.98 2.15
CA TYR A 739 32.63 7.85 3.61
C TYR A 739 32.86 6.40 4.07
N LYS A 740 32.24 5.42 3.38
CA LYS A 740 32.44 4.00 3.67
C LYS A 740 33.88 3.55 3.40
N GLN A 741 34.53 4.04 2.34
CA GLN A 741 35.94 3.77 2.04
C GLN A 741 36.87 4.37 3.12
N ASP A 742 36.54 5.54 3.62
CA ASP A 742 37.28 6.23 4.69
C ASP A 742 36.97 5.69 6.09
N ASN A 743 36.10 4.67 6.20
CA ASN A 743 35.59 4.10 7.45
C ASN A 743 34.97 5.15 8.40
N VAL A 744 34.22 6.07 7.81
CA VAL A 744 33.52 7.16 8.49
C VAL A 744 32.03 6.86 8.51
N ASP A 745 31.44 6.87 9.71
CA ASP A 745 30.01 6.73 9.88
C ASP A 745 29.26 7.96 9.37
N VAL A 746 28.02 7.75 8.91
CA VAL A 746 27.17 8.86 8.47
C VAL A 746 25.79 8.83 9.11
N ILE A 747 25.22 10.02 9.27
CA ILE A 747 23.84 10.24 9.73
C ILE A 747 23.06 11.09 8.73
N ILE A 748 21.73 11.09 8.87
CA ILE A 748 20.84 12.00 8.14
C ILE A 748 20.13 12.90 9.15
N VAL A 749 20.01 14.18 8.85
CA VAL A 749 19.19 15.12 9.62
C VAL A 749 17.98 15.56 8.78
N ALA A 750 16.78 15.55 9.35
CA ALA A 750 15.54 15.87 8.65
C ALA A 750 14.56 16.69 9.51
N GLY A 751 13.56 17.28 8.86
CA GLY A 751 12.47 17.98 9.53
C GLY A 751 11.34 17.04 9.99
N LYS A 752 10.11 17.52 9.90
CA LYS A 752 8.89 16.79 10.31
C LYS A 752 8.47 15.76 9.28
N GLU A 753 7.72 14.76 9.72
CA GLU A 753 7.07 13.74 8.86
C GLU A 753 8.06 13.00 7.94
N TYR A 754 9.25 12.69 8.47
CA TYR A 754 10.27 11.99 7.69
C TYR A 754 9.81 10.57 7.35
N GLY A 755 9.85 10.24 6.05
CA GLY A 755 9.45 8.93 5.52
C GLY A 755 7.96 8.80 5.20
N CYS A 756 7.26 9.87 4.87
CA CYS A 756 5.84 9.82 4.57
C CYS A 756 5.49 9.18 3.20
N GLY A 757 4.27 8.64 3.07
CA GLY A 757 3.78 8.02 1.83
C GLY A 757 3.89 6.49 1.82
N SER A 758 4.16 5.91 0.65
CA SER A 758 4.08 4.46 0.40
C SER A 758 5.00 3.63 1.31
N SER A 759 4.58 2.41 1.65
CA SER A 759 5.27 1.46 2.55
C SER A 759 6.48 0.75 1.92
N ARG A 760 7.41 1.53 1.34
CA ARG A 760 8.61 1.00 0.64
C ARG A 760 9.71 0.67 1.66
N ASP A 761 10.02 -0.62 1.82
CA ASP A 761 11.12 -1.12 2.66
C ASP A 761 12.51 -0.68 2.17
N TRP A 762 12.68 -0.51 0.85
CA TRP A 762 13.89 0.02 0.23
C TRP A 762 14.30 1.40 0.72
N ALA A 763 13.36 2.19 1.27
CA ALA A 763 13.72 3.45 1.94
C ALA A 763 14.61 3.22 3.18
N ALA A 764 14.43 2.10 3.89
CA ALA A 764 15.27 1.70 5.02
C ALA A 764 16.45 0.84 4.57
N LYS A 765 16.22 -0.18 3.71
CA LYS A 765 17.30 -1.04 3.17
C LYS A 765 18.36 -0.23 2.44
N GLY A 766 17.94 0.73 1.63
CA GLY A 766 18.82 1.66 0.91
C GLY A 766 19.65 2.52 1.86
N SER A 767 19.01 3.15 2.85
CA SER A 767 19.69 3.95 3.88
C SER A 767 20.73 3.12 4.65
N TYR A 768 20.38 1.89 5.03
CA TYR A 768 21.30 0.94 5.65
C TYR A 768 22.52 0.62 4.76
N LEU A 769 22.30 0.31 3.48
CA LEU A 769 23.39 -0.02 2.54
C LEU A 769 24.28 1.18 2.18
N LEU A 770 23.76 2.40 2.26
CA LEU A 770 24.55 3.63 2.19
C LEU A 770 25.42 3.86 3.43
N GLY A 771 25.28 3.04 4.49
CA GLY A 771 26.07 3.15 5.72
C GLY A 771 25.49 4.11 6.76
N VAL A 772 24.23 4.54 6.61
CA VAL A 772 23.57 5.44 7.56
C VAL A 772 23.35 4.72 8.89
N LYS A 773 23.93 5.27 9.98
CA LYS A 773 23.81 4.71 11.33
C LYS A 773 22.58 5.21 12.07
N ALA A 774 22.25 6.48 11.89
CA ALA A 774 21.13 7.12 12.55
C ALA A 774 20.45 8.17 11.65
N ILE A 775 19.18 8.39 11.91
CA ILE A 775 18.40 9.49 11.35
C ILE A 775 17.92 10.35 12.51
N LEU A 776 18.26 11.63 12.50
CA LEU A 776 17.82 12.62 13.48
C LEU A 776 16.76 13.52 12.84
N ALA A 777 15.50 13.39 13.26
CA ALA A 777 14.38 14.10 12.67
C ALA A 777 13.52 14.81 13.72
N GLU A 778 12.70 15.78 13.30
CA GLU A 778 11.69 16.38 14.20
C GLU A 778 10.53 15.41 14.45
N SER A 779 10.16 14.61 13.45
CA SER A 779 9.21 13.50 13.60
C SER A 779 9.32 12.48 12.46
N PHE A 780 8.87 11.25 12.72
CA PHE A 780 8.85 10.14 11.76
C PHE A 780 7.42 9.70 11.44
N GLU A 781 7.21 9.25 10.21
CA GLU A 781 6.03 8.47 9.88
C GLU A 781 6.15 7.01 10.35
N ARG A 782 5.02 6.45 10.81
CA ARG A 782 4.96 5.19 11.58
C ARG A 782 5.66 4.03 10.87
N ILE A 783 5.27 3.74 9.62
CA ILE A 783 5.79 2.59 8.86
C ILE A 783 7.29 2.74 8.58
N HIS A 784 7.72 3.95 8.22
CA HIS A 784 9.13 4.19 7.91
C HIS A 784 10.02 4.02 9.15
N ARG A 785 9.60 4.54 10.31
CA ARG A 785 10.28 4.33 11.60
C ARG A 785 10.48 2.84 11.89
N SER A 786 9.43 2.03 11.76
CA SER A 786 9.51 0.57 11.97
C SER A 786 10.46 -0.11 10.97
N ASN A 787 10.45 0.30 9.70
CA ASN A 787 11.39 -0.22 8.70
C ASN A 787 12.85 0.12 9.01
N LEU A 788 13.14 1.32 9.52
CA LEU A 788 14.49 1.72 9.94
C LEU A 788 15.01 0.81 11.06
N ILE A 789 14.20 0.57 12.08
CA ILE A 789 14.53 -0.37 13.17
C ILE A 789 14.71 -1.78 12.64
N GLY A 790 13.85 -2.22 11.72
CA GLY A 790 13.95 -3.51 11.05
C GLY A 790 15.27 -3.73 10.32
N MET A 791 15.92 -2.65 9.87
CA MET A 791 17.25 -2.64 9.25
C MET A 791 18.39 -2.18 10.18
N SER A 792 18.12 -1.97 11.47
CA SER A 792 19.09 -1.47 12.45
C SER A 792 19.67 -0.08 12.14
N VAL A 793 18.85 0.81 11.56
CA VAL A 793 19.13 2.25 11.45
C VAL A 793 18.41 2.95 12.60
N LEU A 794 19.13 3.73 13.41
CA LEU A 794 18.60 4.30 14.65
C LEU A 794 17.72 5.54 14.38
N PRO A 795 16.41 5.52 14.69
CA PRO A 795 15.56 6.70 14.56
C PRO A 795 15.65 7.55 15.84
N LEU A 796 16.15 8.77 15.71
CA LEU A 796 16.31 9.74 16.80
C LEU A 796 15.43 10.96 16.54
N GLN A 797 14.75 11.43 17.58
CA GLN A 797 13.84 12.56 17.48
C GLN A 797 14.30 13.72 18.38
N PHE A 798 14.33 14.94 17.83
CA PHE A 798 14.59 16.14 18.62
C PHE A 798 13.57 16.27 19.78
N LEU A 799 14.03 16.78 20.94
CA LEU A 799 13.17 17.10 22.07
C LEU A 799 12.65 18.54 21.97
N ASN A 800 11.68 18.92 22.79
CA ASN A 800 11.25 20.31 22.99
C ASN A 800 10.89 21.12 21.72
N ASN A 801 10.49 20.44 20.63
CA ASN A 801 10.30 21.05 19.30
C ASN A 801 11.57 21.74 18.75
N GLU A 802 12.74 21.29 19.18
CA GLU A 802 14.03 21.65 18.60
C GLU A 802 14.14 21.09 17.18
N SER A 803 15.10 21.60 16.42
CA SER A 803 15.34 21.22 15.02
C SER A 803 16.80 21.48 14.64
N ALA A 804 17.17 21.08 13.44
CA ALA A 804 18.48 21.43 12.87
C ALA A 804 18.77 22.94 12.92
N ALA A 805 17.74 23.78 12.72
CA ALA A 805 17.88 25.23 12.76
C ALA A 805 18.16 25.75 14.19
N HIS A 806 17.61 25.10 15.22
CA HIS A 806 17.86 25.46 16.62
C HIS A 806 19.36 25.39 16.97
N TYR A 807 20.05 24.38 16.43
CA TYR A 807 21.48 24.14 16.65
C TYR A 807 22.39 24.78 15.59
N ASN A 808 21.84 25.55 14.65
CA ASN A 808 22.56 26.14 13.51
C ASN A 808 23.33 25.12 12.67
N MET A 809 22.73 23.95 12.45
CA MET A 809 23.37 22.89 11.66
C MET A 809 23.54 23.30 10.20
N ASP A 810 24.76 23.20 9.68
CA ASP A 810 25.13 23.50 8.29
C ASP A 810 25.79 22.31 7.56
N GLY A 811 25.98 21.18 8.26
CA GLY A 811 26.56 19.95 7.74
C GLY A 811 28.06 19.81 7.96
N THR A 812 28.75 20.85 8.46
CA THR A 812 30.18 20.78 8.79
C THR A 812 30.46 20.10 10.13
N GLU A 813 29.41 19.74 10.87
CA GLU A 813 29.51 19.14 12.19
C GLU A 813 29.87 17.65 12.11
N THR A 814 30.46 17.17 13.20
CA THR A 814 30.54 15.74 13.49
C THR A 814 29.63 15.38 14.67
N PHE A 815 29.07 14.17 14.63
CA PHE A 815 28.09 13.69 15.60
C PHE A 815 28.61 12.42 16.29
N SER A 816 28.59 12.42 17.62
CA SER A 816 28.78 11.21 18.42
C SER A 816 27.51 10.89 19.21
N ILE A 817 27.02 9.66 19.09
CA ILE A 817 25.75 9.21 19.67
C ILE A 817 26.07 8.14 20.72
N VAL A 818 25.75 8.43 21.98
CA VAL A 818 26.10 7.58 23.12
C VAL A 818 25.02 6.52 23.32
N LEU A 819 25.32 5.27 22.98
CA LEU A 819 24.40 4.13 23.04
C LEU A 819 24.62 3.24 24.27
N ASN A 820 25.54 3.61 25.17
CA ASN A 820 25.82 2.93 26.44
C ASN A 820 26.03 1.42 26.25
N GLU A 821 26.91 1.04 25.32
CA GLU A 821 27.22 -0.36 24.97
C GLU A 821 25.99 -1.21 24.56
N GLY A 822 24.92 -0.56 24.09
CA GLY A 822 23.72 -1.25 23.63
C GLY A 822 22.71 -1.57 24.72
N GLU A 823 22.84 -1.02 25.93
CA GLU A 823 21.79 -1.08 26.96
C GLU A 823 20.61 -0.15 26.61
N LEU A 824 19.97 -0.42 25.48
CA LEU A 824 18.82 0.34 25.00
C LEU A 824 17.55 -0.08 25.73
N ARG A 825 16.76 0.92 26.13
CA ARG A 825 15.37 0.78 26.59
C ARG A 825 14.41 1.51 25.66
N PRO A 826 13.14 1.10 25.60
CA PRO A 826 12.14 1.79 24.78
C PRO A 826 12.04 3.28 25.16
N GLN A 827 11.94 4.14 24.14
CA GLN A 827 11.75 5.59 24.27
C GLN A 827 12.77 6.30 25.18
N GLN A 828 13.96 5.72 25.36
CA GLN A 828 14.97 6.35 26.20
C GLN A 828 15.52 7.62 25.55
N HIS A 829 15.98 8.54 26.38
CA HIS A 829 16.76 9.68 25.89
C HIS A 829 18.20 9.23 25.64
N ILE A 830 18.74 9.68 24.50
CA ILE A 830 20.11 9.41 24.07
C ILE A 830 20.84 10.75 23.96
N GLN A 831 22.05 10.84 24.49
CA GLN A 831 22.87 12.02 24.35
C GLN A 831 23.54 12.04 22.98
N VAL A 832 23.42 13.16 22.28
CA VAL A 832 24.14 13.47 21.04
C VAL A 832 25.15 14.57 21.32
N GLN A 833 26.41 14.31 20.98
CA GLN A 833 27.49 15.29 21.02
C GLN A 833 27.74 15.78 19.60
N MET A 834 27.53 17.07 19.37
CA MET A 834 27.75 17.72 18.09
C MET A 834 28.95 18.65 18.19
N THR A 835 29.95 18.46 17.33
CA THR A 835 31.15 19.29 17.29
C THR A 835 31.20 20.12 16.01
N GLN A 836 31.30 21.43 16.15
CA GLN A 836 31.40 22.40 15.05
C GLN A 836 32.48 23.45 15.37
N GLY A 837 33.43 23.68 14.46
CA GLY A 837 34.47 24.70 14.64
C GLY A 837 35.30 24.54 15.93
N GLY A 838 35.50 23.31 16.40
CA GLY A 838 36.20 22.99 17.65
C GLY A 838 35.38 23.18 18.93
N LYS A 839 34.11 23.60 18.84
CA LYS A 839 33.18 23.66 19.96
C LYS A 839 32.28 22.43 19.94
N THR A 840 32.15 21.77 21.09
CA THR A 840 31.24 20.64 21.28
C THR A 840 30.05 21.10 22.11
N ILE A 841 28.85 20.83 21.62
CA ILE A 841 27.61 20.94 22.38
C ILE A 841 27.04 19.54 22.60
N SER A 842 26.31 19.35 23.69
CA SER A 842 25.61 18.10 23.98
C SER A 842 24.14 18.40 24.19
N PHE A 843 23.28 17.57 23.60
CA PHE A 843 21.84 17.66 23.77
C PHE A 843 21.23 16.26 23.75
N ASP A 844 20.08 16.13 24.40
CA ASP A 844 19.35 14.88 24.47
C ASP A 844 18.34 14.78 23.32
N VAL A 845 18.20 13.58 22.78
CA VAL A 845 17.20 13.24 21.76
C VAL A 845 16.41 12.03 22.22
N LEU A 846 15.16 11.92 21.78
CA LEU A 846 14.33 10.75 22.03
C LEU A 846 14.71 9.61 21.07
N CYS A 847 15.11 8.45 21.60
CA CYS A 847 15.26 7.24 20.81
C CYS A 847 13.89 6.68 20.44
N ARG A 848 13.55 6.68 19.16
CA ARG A 848 12.24 6.22 18.65
C ARG A 848 12.18 4.72 18.40
N ILE A 849 12.87 3.94 19.25
CA ILE A 849 12.61 2.53 19.45
C ILE A 849 11.52 2.47 20.51
N ASP A 850 10.30 2.13 20.11
CA ASP A 850 9.11 2.41 20.92
C ASP A 850 8.78 1.22 21.85
N THR A 851 9.34 0.03 21.59
CA THR A 851 8.94 -1.25 22.22
C THR A 851 10.12 -2.13 22.64
N GLU A 852 9.90 -3.02 23.61
CA GLU A 852 10.90 -4.01 24.04
C GLU A 852 11.26 -5.02 22.93
N ILE A 853 10.32 -5.37 22.07
CA ILE A 853 10.59 -6.29 20.95
C ILE A 853 11.41 -5.59 19.86
N GLU A 854 11.18 -4.29 19.63
CA GLU A 854 11.98 -3.47 18.72
C GLU A 854 13.43 -3.31 19.22
N VAL A 855 13.63 -3.17 20.54
CA VAL A 855 14.98 -3.23 21.14
C VAL A 855 15.67 -4.56 20.80
N LYS A 856 14.96 -5.69 20.88
CA LYS A 856 15.51 -7.00 20.49
C LYS A 856 15.85 -7.06 19.00
N TYR A 857 15.00 -6.52 18.13
CA TYR A 857 15.29 -6.45 16.69
C TYR A 857 16.56 -5.64 16.42
N PHE A 858 16.68 -4.45 17.02
CA PHE A 858 17.84 -3.58 16.86
C PHE A 858 19.12 -4.25 17.39
N LYS A 859 19.07 -4.86 18.58
CA LYS A 859 20.19 -5.66 19.16
C LYS A 859 20.63 -6.83 18.29
N ASN A 860 19.75 -7.33 17.45
CA ASN A 860 20.08 -8.40 16.51
C ASN A 860 20.60 -7.88 15.17
N GLY A 861 20.75 -6.57 14.99
CA GLY A 861 21.13 -5.97 13.71
C GLY A 861 20.02 -6.01 12.67
N GLY A 862 18.76 -6.13 13.13
CA GLY A 862 17.55 -6.14 12.31
C GLY A 862 16.59 -7.28 12.65
N ILE A 863 15.32 -7.11 12.24
CA ILE A 863 14.24 -8.06 12.52
C ILE A 863 14.42 -9.39 11.79
N LEU A 864 14.86 -9.40 10.53
CA LEU A 864 15.09 -10.66 9.81
C LEU A 864 16.25 -11.47 10.41
N LYS A 865 17.30 -10.79 10.90
CA LYS A 865 18.41 -11.44 11.61
C LYS A 865 17.94 -12.04 12.94
N TYR A 866 17.08 -11.34 13.66
CA TYR A 866 16.46 -11.85 14.89
C TYR A 866 15.63 -13.12 14.61
N VAL A 867 14.78 -13.09 13.59
CA VAL A 867 13.96 -14.25 13.18
C VAL A 867 14.85 -15.42 12.79
N LEU A 868 15.84 -15.18 11.93
CA LEU A 868 16.74 -16.23 11.45
C LEU A 868 17.50 -16.91 12.60
N ARG A 869 18.07 -16.15 13.55
CA ARG A 869 18.72 -16.74 14.74
C ARG A 869 17.76 -17.60 15.55
N SER A 870 16.52 -17.15 15.70
CA SER A 870 15.49 -17.88 16.46
C SER A 870 15.12 -19.20 15.78
N LEU A 871 15.10 -19.25 14.45
CA LEU A 871 14.77 -20.44 13.66
C LEU A 871 15.95 -21.42 13.50
N VAL A 872 17.19 -20.94 13.56
CA VAL A 872 18.40 -21.79 13.46
C VAL A 872 18.77 -22.40 14.83
N LYS A 873 18.57 -21.67 15.93
CA LYS A 873 18.90 -22.15 17.29
C LYS A 873 17.91 -23.19 17.83
N GLY A 874 16.65 -23.13 17.42
CA GLY A 874 15.63 -24.15 17.72
C GLY A 874 15.58 -25.18 16.60
#